data_AF-R1CWH5-F1
#
_entry.id   AF-R1CWH5-F1
#
_cell.length_a   1.000
_cell.length_b   1.000
_cell.length_c   1.000
_cell.angle_alpha   90.00
_cell.angle_beta   90.00
_cell.angle_gamma   90.00
#
_symmetry.space_group_name_H-M   'P 1'
#
loop_
_entity.id
_entity.type
_entity.pdbx_description
1 polymer ?
#
loop_
_entity_poly.entity_id
_entity_poly.type
_entity_poly.pdbx_seq_one_letter_code
_entity_poly.pdbx_strand_id
1 'polypeptide(L)'
;MEISVQAAGADHDALVAKNWKKQWLANGREESGITADQMDKMLAYIKAARSDLCHQSFVAVSPSGVVVGSAACQLWSGPAPQFDGDKAGTVWGVFVEPEHRRRGVATRLMQAVIKHWTSIGCQRGVLLCASEEARRVYERLGFGPGHMLLLELQPSDAAAPAPSSVTLETAHGAEADMLLLELQPSDAAAPAPSSVTLETAHGAEADAHVLRHLRAKHLEERAPGASRWAGEELPERAAAFVKGARERLEYAVCVARDATGAVVGCASSNVWEGPGSNNHSWQTLIKLGVVWGLHVDREQRERDAVAAALLEHVVARWRETGCTKGFVMAASDAEAALFRRAGFEAHNAMTIELGRAPSPTSPIDLLRGVPASRLALLRLALPQMVEAALPATGAGRELAAAVVEAQAATGTHIDPESNWYTKNIARFGGGFDMKALTAQPGLLAAKFDRMASKYAVWTVGNRCTYYDWIARSARAATDELRGEGAVLDVACGIGLPGHQLRLCGFEGHMSGTDLSVGMLARARERRVYNRLFLADANAGLAAVESESLDLVLCVGALELLDHAICLPEFARVLKPKGELWASFQWEDAVDESGAAIASPTRHQNVAGVTLSELAAKLEMSGFDFDTAHVEKSHCAFYTPSPAQDGSSLPVPYLYVKARLASAPAVAPADV
;
A
#
# COMPACT_ATOMS: atom_id res chain seq x y z
N MET A 1 -9.78 14.67 30.74
CA MET A 1 -8.57 14.54 31.59
C MET A 1 -7.84 13.28 31.20
N GLU A 2 -6.60 13.40 30.76
CA GLU A 2 -5.92 12.40 29.93
C GLU A 2 -4.87 11.59 30.70
N ILE A 3 -4.73 10.31 30.36
CA ILE A 3 -3.68 9.42 30.87
C ILE A 3 -2.38 9.75 30.13
N SER A 4 -1.29 10.02 30.84
CA SER A 4 0.03 10.30 30.25
C SER A 4 0.85 9.01 30.11
N VAL A 5 1.76 8.95 29.14
CA VAL A 5 2.74 7.86 29.00
C VAL A 5 4.12 8.47 29.16
N GLN A 6 4.94 7.86 30.02
CA GLN A 6 6.28 8.33 30.32
C GLN A 6 7.29 7.18 30.36
N ALA A 7 8.55 7.49 30.04
CA ALA A 7 9.67 6.57 30.19
C ALA A 7 9.89 6.24 31.67
N ALA A 8 10.09 4.96 31.98
CA ALA A 8 10.27 4.43 33.33
C ALA A 8 11.70 3.94 33.56
N GLY A 9 12.30 4.40 34.67
CA GLY A 9 13.62 3.97 35.14
C GLY A 9 13.58 2.63 35.88
N ALA A 10 14.72 2.27 36.48
CA ALA A 10 14.88 1.01 37.22
C ALA A 10 13.97 0.93 38.48
N ASP A 11 13.56 2.08 39.00
CA ASP A 11 12.59 2.21 40.09
C ASP A 11 11.22 1.60 39.77
N HIS A 12 10.88 1.44 38.49
CA HIS A 12 9.64 0.84 38.02
C HIS A 12 9.77 -0.63 37.58
N ASP A 13 10.96 -1.23 37.61
CA ASP A 13 11.20 -2.57 37.04
C ASP A 13 10.37 -3.67 37.75
N ALA A 14 10.21 -3.58 39.07
CA ALA A 14 9.35 -4.48 39.83
C ALA A 14 7.87 -4.38 39.41
N LEU A 15 7.39 -3.18 39.11
CA LEU A 15 6.04 -2.95 38.62
C LEU A 15 5.88 -3.50 37.20
N VAL A 16 6.85 -3.26 36.32
CA VAL A 16 6.84 -3.77 34.94
C VAL A 16 6.86 -5.30 34.93
N ALA A 17 7.70 -5.93 35.76
CA ALA A 17 7.73 -7.39 35.92
C ALA A 17 6.37 -7.93 36.44
N LYS A 18 5.76 -7.25 37.41
CA LYS A 18 4.42 -7.61 37.91
C LYS A 18 3.36 -7.51 36.81
N ASN A 19 3.36 -6.44 36.03
CA ASN A 19 2.42 -6.25 34.92
C ASN A 19 2.65 -7.25 33.79
N TRP A 20 3.91 -7.61 33.54
CA TRP A 20 4.26 -8.66 32.59
C TRP A 20 3.72 -10.02 33.05
N LYS A 21 3.82 -10.36 34.34
CA LYS A 21 3.13 -11.53 34.92
C LYS A 21 1.61 -11.46 34.71
N LYS A 22 0.97 -10.31 35.01
CA LYS A 22 -0.48 -10.11 34.80
C LYS A 22 -0.90 -10.30 33.32
N GLN A 23 -0.11 -9.79 32.38
CA GLN A 23 -0.34 -9.96 30.95
C GLN A 23 -0.40 -11.45 30.57
N TRP A 24 0.50 -12.26 31.11
CA TRP A 24 0.54 -13.69 30.85
C TRP A 24 -0.66 -14.44 31.43
N LEU A 25 -1.06 -14.13 32.66
CA LEU A 25 -2.27 -14.70 33.26
C LEU A 25 -3.52 -14.35 32.41
N ALA A 26 -3.61 -13.11 31.93
CA ALA A 26 -4.69 -12.68 31.05
C ALA A 26 -4.71 -13.39 29.68
N ASN A 27 -3.57 -13.92 29.23
CA ASN A 27 -3.45 -14.71 28.00
C ASN A 27 -3.75 -16.21 28.23
N GLY A 28 -4.44 -16.56 29.31
CA GLY A 28 -4.92 -17.93 29.57
C GLY A 28 -3.91 -18.83 30.27
N ARG A 29 -2.96 -18.28 31.03
CA ARG A 29 -1.98 -19.06 31.81
C ARG A 29 -2.45 -19.33 33.22
N GLU A 30 -2.26 -20.56 33.68
CA GLU A 30 -2.54 -20.95 35.06
C GLU A 30 -1.46 -20.45 36.02
N GLU A 31 -1.89 -19.98 37.20
CA GLU A 31 -0.99 -19.48 38.24
C GLU A 31 -0.11 -20.59 38.86
N SER A 32 -0.57 -21.85 38.79
CA SER A 32 0.12 -23.06 39.22
C SER A 32 1.48 -23.29 38.54
N GLY A 33 1.68 -22.74 37.34
CA GLY A 33 2.91 -22.89 36.54
C GLY A 33 4.01 -21.86 36.84
N ILE A 34 3.81 -20.96 37.81
CA ILE A 34 4.74 -19.86 38.13
C ILE A 34 5.63 -20.25 39.31
N THR A 35 6.95 -20.32 39.11
CA THR A 35 7.88 -20.64 40.21
C THR A 35 8.01 -19.51 41.22
N ALA A 36 8.42 -19.87 42.43
CA ALA A 36 8.65 -18.92 43.51
C ALA A 36 9.70 -17.85 43.15
N ASP A 37 10.71 -18.21 42.34
CA ASP A 37 11.82 -17.33 41.93
C ASP A 37 11.58 -16.60 40.58
N GLN A 38 10.39 -16.73 39.99
CA GLN A 38 10.12 -16.20 38.65
C GLN A 38 10.26 -14.68 38.58
N MET A 39 9.85 -13.98 39.63
CA MET A 39 9.98 -12.52 39.71
C MET A 39 11.46 -12.09 39.70
N ASP A 40 12.33 -12.83 40.40
CA ASP A 40 13.77 -12.53 40.45
C ASP A 40 14.43 -12.73 39.09
N LYS A 41 14.05 -13.79 38.38
CA LYS A 41 14.49 -14.05 36.99
C LYS A 41 14.06 -12.94 36.02
N MET A 42 12.82 -12.48 36.11
CA MET A 42 12.31 -11.39 35.27
C MET A 42 13.05 -10.07 35.54
N LEU A 43 13.33 -9.77 36.81
CA LEU A 43 14.10 -8.59 37.21
C LEU A 43 15.55 -8.66 36.74
N ALA A 44 16.21 -9.82 36.89
CA ALA A 44 17.55 -10.04 36.40
C ALA A 44 17.64 -9.84 34.87
N TYR A 45 16.63 -10.31 34.13
CA TYR A 45 16.55 -10.11 32.69
C TYR A 45 16.41 -8.63 32.31
N ILE A 46 15.49 -7.89 32.94
CA ILE A 46 15.31 -6.44 32.68
C ILE A 46 16.63 -5.69 32.96
N LYS A 47 17.31 -6.04 34.06
CA LYS A 47 18.60 -5.44 34.43
C LYS A 47 19.66 -5.68 33.35
N ALA A 48 19.81 -6.91 32.88
CA ALA A 48 20.75 -7.25 31.80
C ALA A 48 20.42 -6.51 30.50
N ALA A 49 19.15 -6.49 30.11
CA ALA A 49 18.70 -5.82 28.89
C ALA A 49 18.91 -4.29 28.90
N ARG A 50 18.81 -3.65 30.07
CA ARG A 50 19.14 -2.22 30.23
C ARG A 50 20.61 -1.92 29.96
N SER A 51 21.50 -2.84 30.33
CA SER A 51 22.93 -2.73 30.02
C SER A 51 23.21 -2.95 28.54
N ASP A 52 22.65 -4.01 27.96
CA ASP A 52 23.21 -4.57 26.73
C ASP A 52 22.33 -4.37 25.49
N LEU A 53 21.04 -4.07 25.66
CA LEU A 53 20.03 -4.12 24.59
C LEU A 53 19.25 -2.81 24.41
N CYS A 54 19.75 -1.68 24.91
CA CYS A 54 19.07 -0.38 24.83
C CYS A 54 17.61 -0.46 25.35
N HIS A 55 17.39 -1.22 26.42
CA HIS A 55 16.05 -1.43 26.97
C HIS A 55 15.41 -0.13 27.49
N GLN A 56 14.12 0.04 27.20
CA GLN A 56 13.29 1.08 27.77
C GLN A 56 11.93 0.50 28.19
N SER A 57 11.55 0.80 29.43
CA SER A 57 10.20 0.58 29.95
C SER A 57 9.37 1.86 29.87
N PHE A 58 8.07 1.74 29.66
CA PHE A 58 7.11 2.83 29.66
C PHE A 58 5.99 2.52 30.64
N VAL A 59 5.51 3.54 31.35
CA VAL A 59 4.35 3.46 32.23
C VAL A 59 3.28 4.47 31.82
N ALA A 60 2.03 4.04 31.88
CA ALA A 60 0.88 4.90 31.69
C ALA A 60 0.37 5.37 33.05
N VAL A 61 0.28 6.68 33.27
CA VAL A 61 -0.04 7.29 34.56
C VAL A 61 -1.37 8.04 34.47
N SER A 62 -2.26 7.75 35.40
CA SER A 62 -3.53 8.45 35.55
C SER A 62 -3.34 9.87 36.10
N PRO A 63 -4.34 10.77 35.99
CA PRO A 63 -4.26 12.11 36.57
C PRO A 63 -4.01 12.13 38.08
N SER A 64 -4.34 11.06 38.80
CA SER A 64 -4.07 10.90 40.23
C SER A 64 -2.67 10.36 40.55
N GLY A 65 -1.79 10.24 39.55
CA GLY A 65 -0.42 9.75 39.72
C GLY A 65 -0.28 8.23 39.80
N VAL A 66 -1.37 7.47 39.63
CA VAL A 66 -1.34 6.00 39.70
C VAL A 66 -0.96 5.42 38.35
N VAL A 67 -0.02 4.46 38.33
CA VAL A 67 0.33 3.69 37.13
C VAL A 67 -0.79 2.71 36.79
N VAL A 68 -1.34 2.82 35.58
CA VAL A 68 -2.48 2.05 35.07
C VAL A 68 -2.12 1.12 33.91
N GLY A 69 -0.85 1.09 33.50
CA GLY A 69 -0.35 0.20 32.47
C GLY A 69 1.16 0.32 32.25
N SER A 70 1.74 -0.64 31.55
CA SER A 70 3.16 -0.64 31.21
C SER A 70 3.43 -1.30 29.85
N ALA A 71 4.61 -1.04 29.30
CA ALA A 71 5.20 -1.78 28.19
C ALA A 71 6.72 -1.77 28.34
N ALA A 72 7.41 -2.84 27.97
CA ALA A 72 8.86 -2.93 27.96
C ALA A 72 9.34 -3.27 26.55
N CYS A 73 10.42 -2.62 26.11
CA CYS A 73 10.98 -2.85 24.78
C CYS A 73 12.50 -2.74 24.78
N GLN A 74 13.15 -3.39 23.82
CA GLN A 74 14.61 -3.35 23.66
C GLN A 74 14.99 -3.72 22.21
N LEU A 75 16.28 -3.71 21.90
CA LEU A 75 16.82 -4.32 20.69
C LEU A 75 16.53 -5.83 20.71
N TRP A 76 15.98 -6.35 19.61
CA TRP A 76 15.85 -7.78 19.41
C TRP A 76 17.23 -8.43 19.57
N SER A 77 17.33 -9.42 20.45
CA SER A 77 18.51 -10.28 20.61
C SER A 77 18.19 -11.73 20.25
N GLY A 78 17.04 -11.94 19.63
CA GLY A 78 16.60 -13.25 19.19
C GLY A 78 17.26 -13.66 17.87
N PRO A 79 16.97 -14.89 17.42
CA PRO A 79 17.80 -15.65 16.49
C PRO A 79 17.49 -15.33 15.01
N ALA A 80 17.40 -14.05 14.67
CA ALA A 80 17.30 -13.58 13.29
C ALA A 80 18.61 -12.90 12.87
N PRO A 81 19.08 -13.04 11.63
CA PRO A 81 20.32 -12.40 11.21
C PRO A 81 20.20 -10.88 11.35
N GLN A 82 21.11 -10.28 12.11
CA GLN A 82 21.18 -8.82 12.28
C GLN A 82 22.43 -8.34 11.58
N PHE A 83 22.23 -7.62 10.49
CA PHE A 83 23.31 -7.03 9.70
C PHE A 83 23.36 -5.52 9.95
N ASP A 84 24.50 -4.90 9.66
CA ASP A 84 24.64 -3.45 9.77
C ASP A 84 23.56 -2.75 8.93
N GLY A 85 22.68 -2.00 9.60
CA GLY A 85 21.54 -1.31 9.00
C GLY A 85 20.19 -2.05 9.05
N ASP A 86 20.10 -3.20 9.72
CA ASP A 86 18.85 -3.97 9.94
C ASP A 86 18.65 -4.36 11.42
N LYS A 87 18.59 -3.35 12.29
CA LYS A 87 18.25 -3.50 13.70
C LYS A 87 16.74 -3.71 13.85
N ALA A 88 16.38 -4.68 14.67
CA ALA A 88 14.98 -4.93 15.03
C ALA A 88 14.75 -4.58 16.50
N GLY A 89 13.58 -4.02 16.81
CA GLY A 89 13.10 -3.86 18.17
C GLY A 89 12.16 -5.01 18.58
N THR A 90 12.06 -5.29 19.87
CA THR A 90 11.03 -6.19 20.41
C THR A 90 10.39 -5.65 21.67
N VAL A 91 9.15 -6.07 21.92
CA VAL A 91 8.28 -5.55 22.99
C VAL A 91 7.62 -6.70 23.75
N TRP A 92 7.53 -6.56 25.06
CA TRP A 92 6.81 -7.46 25.96
C TRP A 92 6.26 -6.66 27.15
N GLY A 93 5.52 -7.33 28.05
CA GLY A 93 4.97 -6.69 29.23
C GLY A 93 3.93 -5.60 28.93
N VAL A 94 3.30 -5.64 27.75
CA VAL A 94 2.26 -4.69 27.34
C VAL A 94 0.98 -5.03 28.09
N PHE A 95 0.67 -4.22 29.11
CA PHE A 95 -0.45 -4.45 30.00
C PHE A 95 -1.16 -3.14 30.34
N VAL A 96 -2.48 -3.20 30.43
CA VAL A 96 -3.33 -2.09 30.90
C VAL A 96 -4.36 -2.66 31.86
N GLU A 97 -4.50 -2.03 33.03
CA GLU A 97 -5.48 -2.42 34.04
C GLU A 97 -6.89 -2.44 33.41
N PRO A 98 -7.73 -3.46 33.68
CA PRO A 98 -9.02 -3.66 33.03
C PRO A 98 -9.91 -2.41 32.95
N GLU A 99 -9.96 -1.63 34.03
CA GLU A 99 -10.77 -0.42 34.19
C GLU A 99 -10.32 0.74 33.28
N HIS A 100 -9.10 0.66 32.77
CA HIS A 100 -8.47 1.65 31.91
C HIS A 100 -8.33 1.19 30.45
N ARG A 101 -8.84 0.00 30.11
CA ARG A 101 -8.85 -0.52 28.72
C ARG A 101 -9.83 0.27 27.84
N ARG A 102 -9.70 0.07 26.53
CA ARG A 102 -10.53 0.71 25.47
C ARG A 102 -10.51 2.26 25.46
N ARG A 103 -9.59 2.88 26.20
CA ARG A 103 -9.36 4.34 26.26
C ARG A 103 -8.08 4.78 25.53
N GLY A 104 -7.56 3.95 24.62
CA GLY A 104 -6.34 4.24 23.85
C GLY A 104 -5.03 4.20 24.65
N VAL A 105 -5.01 3.63 25.87
CA VAL A 105 -3.80 3.55 26.71
C VAL A 105 -2.73 2.66 26.07
N ALA A 106 -3.10 1.45 25.66
CA ALA A 106 -2.18 0.52 24.98
C ALA A 106 -1.62 1.10 23.67
N THR A 107 -2.44 1.85 22.92
CA THR A 107 -2.01 2.56 21.71
C THR A 107 -0.91 3.57 22.04
N ARG A 108 -1.08 4.38 23.09
CA ARG A 108 -0.07 5.37 23.52
C ARG A 108 1.21 4.73 24.03
N LEU A 109 1.10 3.63 24.79
CA LEU A 109 2.26 2.85 25.23
C LEU A 109 3.07 2.33 24.03
N MET A 110 2.39 1.75 23.04
CA MET A 110 3.05 1.24 21.84
C MET A 110 3.60 2.35 20.93
N GLN A 111 2.97 3.52 20.86
CA GLN A 111 3.54 4.69 20.18
C GLN A 111 4.87 5.11 20.82
N ALA A 112 4.96 5.08 22.15
CA ALA A 112 6.20 5.37 22.86
C ALA A 112 7.29 4.31 22.58
N VAL A 113 6.91 3.03 22.53
CA VAL A 113 7.79 1.91 22.13
C VAL A 113 8.31 2.10 20.70
N ILE A 114 7.44 2.38 19.73
CA ILE A 114 7.81 2.60 18.33
C ILE A 114 8.79 3.77 18.24
N LYS A 115 8.50 4.89 18.92
CA LYS A 115 9.39 6.05 18.99
C LYS A 115 10.77 5.70 19.55
N HIS A 116 10.83 4.87 20.59
CA HIS A 116 12.08 4.38 21.16
C HIS A 116 12.88 3.54 20.17
N TRP A 117 12.24 2.55 19.54
CA TRP A 117 12.89 1.73 18.51
C TRP A 117 13.45 2.57 17.37
N THR A 118 12.71 3.56 16.88
CA THR A 118 13.21 4.50 15.87
C THR A 118 14.43 5.26 16.37
N SER A 119 14.43 5.71 17.64
CA SER A 119 15.56 6.47 18.22
C SER A 119 16.85 5.67 18.38
N ILE A 120 16.76 4.35 18.59
CA ILE A 120 17.91 3.44 18.70
C ILE A 120 18.30 2.82 17.35
N GLY A 121 17.68 3.30 16.26
CA GLY A 121 18.02 2.95 14.89
C GLY A 121 17.44 1.63 14.41
N CYS A 122 16.31 1.17 14.95
CA CYS A 122 15.60 0.00 14.42
C CYS A 122 14.85 0.33 13.12
N GLN A 123 14.89 -0.59 12.16
CA GLN A 123 14.14 -0.56 10.90
C GLN A 123 12.88 -1.42 10.97
N ARG A 124 12.75 -2.28 11.98
CA ARG A 124 11.57 -3.14 12.17
C ARG A 124 11.26 -3.40 13.64
N GLY A 125 10.01 -3.73 13.95
CA GLY A 125 9.57 -4.17 15.27
C GLY A 125 9.00 -5.59 15.21
N VAL A 126 9.32 -6.41 16.22
CA VAL A 126 8.86 -7.80 16.34
C VAL A 126 8.10 -7.97 17.65
N LEU A 127 6.87 -8.44 17.54
CA LEU A 127 5.99 -8.75 18.66
C LEU A 127 5.67 -10.24 18.63
N LEU A 128 6.17 -10.98 19.64
CA LEU A 128 6.13 -12.45 19.63
C LEU A 128 4.78 -13.05 19.96
N CYS A 129 3.98 -12.37 20.78
CA CYS A 129 2.67 -12.85 21.20
C CYS A 129 1.68 -11.70 21.33
N ALA A 130 0.70 -11.68 20.43
CA ALA A 130 -0.51 -10.86 20.58
C ALA A 130 -1.66 -11.74 21.08
N SER A 131 -2.35 -11.29 22.14
CA SER A 131 -3.65 -11.84 22.47
C SER A 131 -4.67 -11.42 21.41
N GLU A 132 -5.74 -12.21 21.25
CA GLU A 132 -6.82 -11.88 20.31
C GLU A 132 -7.43 -10.50 20.60
N GLU A 133 -7.58 -10.14 21.89
CA GLU A 133 -8.05 -8.83 22.33
C GLU A 133 -7.09 -7.70 21.95
N ALA A 134 -5.77 -7.93 22.06
CA ALA A 134 -4.74 -6.93 21.80
C ALA A 134 -4.38 -6.80 20.32
N ARG A 135 -4.69 -7.81 19.49
CA ARG A 135 -4.36 -7.85 18.05
C ARG A 135 -4.81 -6.58 17.31
N ARG A 136 -6.06 -6.15 17.55
CA ARG A 136 -6.61 -4.91 16.96
C ARG A 136 -5.87 -3.64 17.37
N VAL A 137 -5.15 -3.62 18.48
CA VAL A 137 -4.31 -2.48 18.88
C VAL A 137 -3.07 -2.43 17.99
N TYR A 138 -2.42 -3.58 17.80
CA TYR A 138 -1.21 -3.69 17.00
C TYR A 138 -1.47 -3.49 15.51
N GLU A 139 -2.53 -4.07 14.95
CA GLU A 139 -2.92 -3.86 13.54
C GLU A 139 -3.14 -2.38 13.21
N ARG A 140 -3.82 -1.64 14.09
CA ARG A 140 -4.02 -0.19 13.94
C ARG A 140 -2.72 0.63 13.99
N LEU A 141 -1.66 0.07 14.56
CA LEU A 141 -0.35 0.71 14.63
C LEU A 141 0.57 0.30 13.48
N GLY A 142 0.09 -0.54 12.56
CA GLY A 142 0.86 -0.99 11.38
C GLY A 142 1.51 -2.36 11.53
N PHE A 143 1.22 -3.10 12.61
CA PHE A 143 1.71 -4.47 12.72
C PHE A 143 0.90 -5.42 11.83
N GLY A 144 1.58 -6.19 11.00
CA GLY A 144 1.01 -7.27 10.18
C GLY A 144 1.26 -8.67 10.78
N PRO A 145 0.67 -9.73 10.21
CA PRO A 145 0.97 -11.10 10.60
C PRO A 145 2.44 -11.42 10.32
N GLY A 146 3.12 -12.04 11.29
CA GLY A 146 4.44 -12.64 11.08
C GLY A 146 4.31 -14.14 10.84
N HIS A 147 5.18 -14.71 9.99
CA HIS A 147 5.23 -16.15 9.73
C HIS A 147 6.06 -16.89 10.80
N MET A 148 5.71 -16.70 12.06
CA MET A 148 6.32 -17.39 13.19
C MET A 148 5.64 -18.73 13.40
N LEU A 149 6.42 -19.79 13.50
CA LEU A 149 5.93 -21.14 13.71
C LEU A 149 6.57 -21.75 14.96
N LEU A 150 5.78 -22.43 15.79
CA LEU A 150 6.22 -23.02 17.06
C LEU A 150 5.99 -24.53 17.03
N LEU A 151 6.94 -25.29 17.56
CA LEU A 151 6.86 -26.73 17.78
C LEU A 151 7.00 -27.01 19.28
N GLU A 152 6.03 -27.72 19.87
CA GLU A 152 6.17 -28.26 21.23
C GLU A 152 7.01 -29.53 21.20
N LEU A 153 8.07 -29.56 22.01
CA LEU A 153 8.86 -30.77 22.22
C LEU A 153 8.30 -31.45 23.47
N GLN A 154 7.39 -32.40 23.28
CA GLN A 154 6.87 -33.23 24.38
C GLN A 154 8.04 -33.92 25.11
N PRO A 155 8.07 -33.96 26.46
CA PRO A 155 8.99 -34.82 27.17
C PRO A 155 8.64 -36.28 26.83
N SER A 156 9.62 -37.01 26.32
CA SER A 156 9.46 -38.40 25.89
C SER A 156 9.21 -39.31 27.09
N ASP A 157 8.00 -39.89 27.19
CA ASP A 157 7.77 -41.16 27.90
C ASP A 157 7.73 -42.35 26.94
N ALA A 158 8.17 -42.18 25.68
CA ALA A 158 8.32 -43.27 24.74
C ALA A 158 9.49 -42.98 23.81
N ALA A 159 10.60 -43.68 24.05
CA ALA A 159 11.63 -43.85 23.04
C ALA A 159 10.97 -44.43 21.78
N ALA A 160 10.68 -43.58 20.80
CA ALA A 160 10.39 -44.04 19.46
C ALA A 160 11.61 -44.82 18.98
N PRO A 161 11.46 -46.03 18.41
CA PRO A 161 12.58 -46.80 17.93
C PRO A 161 13.30 -45.99 16.85
N ALA A 162 14.61 -45.82 17.00
CA ALA A 162 15.45 -45.16 16.01
C ALA A 162 15.21 -45.81 14.64
N PRO A 163 14.99 -45.05 13.56
CA PRO A 163 14.78 -45.61 12.23
C PRO A 163 16.00 -46.45 11.83
N SER A 164 15.77 -47.75 11.69
CA SER A 164 16.74 -48.72 11.21
C SER A 164 16.97 -48.54 9.72
N SER A 165 17.81 -47.57 9.34
CA SER A 165 18.58 -47.52 8.07
C SER A 165 19.37 -46.21 7.89
N VAL A 166 19.76 -45.53 8.98
CA VAL A 166 20.73 -44.43 8.89
C VAL A 166 21.98 -44.83 9.69
N THR A 167 23.07 -45.13 8.97
CA THR A 167 24.37 -45.34 9.60
C THR A 167 24.87 -43.98 10.11
N LEU A 168 24.81 -43.78 11.42
CA LEU A 168 25.39 -42.63 12.11
C LEU A 168 26.87 -42.90 12.35
N GLU A 169 27.76 -42.30 11.56
CA GLU A 169 29.17 -42.21 11.92
C GLU A 169 29.42 -40.91 12.68
N THR A 170 29.60 -41.02 14.00
CA THR A 170 30.18 -39.94 14.79
C THR A 170 31.70 -40.07 14.69
N ALA A 171 32.31 -39.44 13.69
CA ALA A 171 33.76 -39.47 13.53
C ALA A 171 34.43 -38.48 14.49
N HIS A 172 35.17 -39.01 15.47
CA HIS A 172 36.22 -38.27 16.17
C HIS A 172 37.55 -38.47 15.44
N GLY A 173 37.81 -37.65 14.44
CA GLY A 173 39.16 -37.44 13.86
C GLY A 173 39.73 -38.51 12.92
N ALA A 174 40.30 -38.01 11.81
CA ALA A 174 41.36 -38.55 10.93
C ALA A 174 41.12 -39.79 10.01
N GLU A 175 41.47 -39.57 8.73
CA GLU A 175 41.88 -40.48 7.63
C GLU A 175 40.89 -41.50 6.99
N ALA A 176 41.18 -41.82 5.72
CA ALA A 176 40.32 -42.43 4.69
C ALA A 176 40.37 -43.98 4.63
N ASP A 177 39.31 -44.64 4.11
CA ASP A 177 39.31 -45.60 2.96
C ASP A 177 38.01 -46.46 2.82
N MET A 178 37.75 -46.96 1.60
CA MET A 178 36.58 -47.71 1.09
C MET A 178 36.38 -49.16 1.59
N LEU A 179 35.13 -49.68 1.65
CA LEU A 179 34.58 -50.87 0.91
C LEU A 179 33.28 -51.52 1.51
N LEU A 180 32.18 -51.46 0.74
CA LEU A 180 31.15 -52.47 0.29
C LEU A 180 30.32 -53.43 1.21
N LEU A 181 29.00 -53.48 0.88
CA LEU A 181 27.95 -54.56 0.91
C LEU A 181 27.33 -54.95 2.28
N GLU A 182 26.03 -55.26 2.46
CA GLU A 182 24.86 -55.51 1.60
C GLU A 182 23.57 -55.43 2.47
N LEU A 183 22.42 -55.04 1.86
CA LEU A 183 21.08 -54.89 2.49
C LEU A 183 20.15 -56.09 2.20
N GLN A 184 19.31 -56.50 3.16
CA GLN A 184 17.93 -57.04 2.98
C GLN A 184 17.22 -57.14 4.37
N PRO A 185 15.87 -57.25 4.51
CA PRO A 185 14.81 -56.31 4.14
C PRO A 185 13.73 -56.06 5.25
N SER A 186 13.15 -54.85 5.21
CA SER A 186 11.73 -54.47 5.43
C SER A 186 10.92 -54.93 6.67
N ASP A 187 10.40 -53.97 7.47
CA ASP A 187 8.98 -53.55 7.36
C ASP A 187 8.64 -52.24 8.13
N ALA A 188 8.27 -51.22 7.34
CA ALA A 188 7.28 -50.16 7.53
C ALA A 188 7.33 -49.13 8.69
N ALA A 189 8.01 -48.01 8.43
CA ALA A 189 7.51 -46.63 8.55
C ALA A 189 8.24 -45.78 7.48
N ALA A 190 7.57 -44.81 6.83
CA ALA A 190 8.10 -44.12 5.64
C ALA A 190 9.53 -43.57 5.87
N PRO A 191 10.57 -44.11 5.19
CA PRO A 191 11.94 -43.68 5.41
C PRO A 191 12.20 -42.34 4.71
N ALA A 192 13.31 -41.70 5.08
CA ALA A 192 13.93 -40.69 4.23
C ALA A 192 14.03 -41.20 2.78
N PRO A 193 13.98 -40.31 1.76
CA PRO A 193 14.28 -40.68 0.38
C PRO A 193 15.48 -41.61 0.33
N SER A 194 15.38 -42.73 -0.38
CA SER A 194 16.42 -43.77 -0.53
C SER A 194 17.69 -43.30 -1.26
N SER A 195 17.97 -41.99 -1.26
CA SER A 195 18.99 -41.32 -2.06
C SER A 195 19.88 -40.34 -1.30
N VAL A 196 19.67 -40.10 0.02
CA VAL A 196 20.50 -39.15 0.79
C VAL A 196 20.93 -39.64 2.18
N THR A 197 22.11 -39.23 2.64
CA THR A 197 22.64 -39.42 4.00
C THR A 197 22.67 -38.09 4.77
N LEU A 198 22.40 -38.11 6.08
CA LEU A 198 22.37 -36.92 6.94
C LEU A 198 23.53 -36.95 7.93
N GLU A 199 24.23 -35.83 8.07
CA GLU A 199 25.33 -35.68 9.02
C GLU A 199 25.33 -34.29 9.67
N THR A 200 25.89 -34.19 10.87
CA THR A 200 26.23 -32.89 11.48
C THR A 200 27.58 -32.45 10.96
N ALA A 201 27.62 -31.31 10.27
CA ALA A 201 28.85 -30.73 9.75
C ALA A 201 29.56 -29.90 10.83
N HIS A 202 30.89 -29.96 10.84
CA HIS A 202 31.74 -29.25 11.80
C HIS A 202 32.80 -28.37 11.09
N GLY A 203 33.29 -27.35 11.79
CA GLY A 203 34.41 -26.52 11.33
C GLY A 203 34.15 -25.77 10.03
N ALA A 204 35.19 -25.68 9.18
CA ALA A 204 35.21 -24.87 7.96
C ALA A 204 34.28 -25.39 6.85
N GLU A 205 33.99 -26.70 6.84
CA GLU A 205 33.08 -27.30 5.86
C GLU A 205 31.63 -26.82 6.09
N ALA A 206 31.17 -26.87 7.34
CA ALA A 206 29.87 -26.30 7.73
C ALA A 206 29.76 -24.80 7.38
N ASP A 207 30.86 -24.04 7.53
CA ASP A 207 30.89 -22.61 7.23
C ASP A 207 30.78 -22.36 5.73
N ALA A 208 31.47 -23.15 4.91
CA ALA A 208 31.39 -23.07 3.45
C ALA A 208 29.97 -23.38 2.93
N HIS A 209 29.25 -24.33 3.56
CA HIS A 209 27.88 -24.68 3.19
C HIS A 209 26.85 -23.62 3.60
N VAL A 210 26.96 -23.07 4.81
CA VAL A 210 26.11 -21.94 5.25
C VAL A 210 26.33 -20.71 4.35
N LEU A 211 27.58 -20.41 3.99
CA LEU A 211 27.92 -19.30 3.10
C LEU A 211 27.42 -19.50 1.66
N ARG A 212 27.56 -20.71 1.11
CA ARG A 212 27.01 -21.07 -0.21
C ARG A 212 25.49 -20.93 -0.23
N HIS A 213 24.83 -21.34 0.86
CA HIS A 213 23.39 -21.25 1.01
C HIS A 213 22.87 -19.80 1.14
N LEU A 214 23.47 -18.97 2.00
CA LEU A 214 23.10 -17.55 2.12
C LEU A 214 23.21 -16.82 0.78
N ARG A 215 24.23 -17.17 -0.03
CA ARG A 215 24.37 -16.69 -1.41
C ARG A 215 23.27 -17.21 -2.34
N ALA A 216 22.92 -18.50 -2.28
CA ALA A 216 21.90 -19.10 -3.13
C ALA A 216 20.48 -18.56 -2.83
N LYS A 217 20.10 -18.45 -1.56
CA LYS A 217 18.82 -17.85 -1.12
C LYS A 217 18.69 -16.40 -1.60
N HIS A 218 19.77 -15.63 -1.49
CA HIS A 218 19.82 -14.25 -2.00
C HIS A 218 19.63 -14.14 -3.52
N LEU A 219 20.19 -15.08 -4.29
CA LEU A 219 20.05 -15.10 -5.76
C LEU A 219 18.65 -15.51 -6.23
N GLU A 220 17.93 -16.32 -5.44
CA GLU A 220 16.59 -16.81 -5.78
C GLU A 220 15.45 -15.83 -5.40
N GLU A 221 15.59 -15.04 -4.33
CA GLU A 221 14.56 -14.12 -3.81
C GLU A 221 14.47 -12.76 -4.55
N ARG A 222 14.56 -12.75 -5.89
CA ARG A 222 14.32 -11.55 -6.74
C ARG A 222 12.83 -11.12 -6.78
N ALA A 223 12.22 -10.91 -5.62
CA ALA A 223 10.96 -10.17 -5.51
C ALA A 223 11.23 -8.65 -5.60
N PRO A 224 10.35 -7.84 -6.24
CA PRO A 224 10.51 -6.40 -6.28
C PRO A 224 10.37 -5.83 -4.85
N GLY A 225 11.48 -5.44 -4.23
CA GLY A 225 11.52 -4.89 -2.86
C GLY A 225 12.57 -5.50 -1.94
N ALA A 226 13.15 -6.66 -2.28
CA ALA A 226 14.18 -7.33 -1.48
C ALA A 226 15.63 -6.87 -1.80
N SER A 227 15.79 -5.65 -2.35
CA SER A 227 17.10 -5.09 -2.69
C SER A 227 17.67 -4.26 -1.54
N ARG A 228 18.34 -4.92 -0.59
CA ARG A 228 19.28 -4.26 0.34
C ARG A 228 20.59 -5.02 0.56
N TRP A 229 20.74 -6.20 -0.05
CA TRP A 229 21.82 -7.16 0.25
C TRP A 229 22.87 -7.30 -0.86
N ALA A 230 22.81 -6.45 -1.88
CA ALA A 230 23.76 -6.46 -2.98
C ALA A 230 25.02 -5.66 -2.59
N GLY A 231 26.02 -6.36 -2.04
CA GLY A 231 27.35 -5.81 -1.80
C GLY A 231 28.42 -6.90 -1.79
N GLU A 232 29.63 -6.56 -2.23
CA GLU A 232 30.79 -7.47 -2.35
C GLU A 232 31.24 -8.07 -0.99
N GLU A 233 30.76 -7.54 0.15
CA GLU A 233 31.13 -7.95 1.51
C GLU A 233 30.27 -9.09 2.14
N LEU A 234 29.22 -9.58 1.45
CA LEU A 234 28.30 -10.60 1.99
C LEU A 234 29.00 -11.84 2.62
N PRO A 235 30.06 -12.41 2.02
CA PRO A 235 30.71 -13.61 2.55
C PRO A 235 31.46 -13.36 3.87
N GLU A 236 32.11 -12.21 3.99
CA GLU A 236 32.87 -11.83 5.19
C GLU A 236 31.93 -11.55 6.36
N ARG A 237 30.82 -10.86 6.09
CA ARG A 237 29.78 -10.56 7.09
C ARG A 237 29.09 -11.83 7.60
N ALA A 238 28.75 -12.76 6.70
CA ALA A 238 28.16 -14.03 7.07
C ALA A 238 29.15 -14.92 7.86
N ALA A 239 30.44 -14.91 7.52
CA ALA A 239 31.47 -15.62 8.29
C ALA A 239 31.63 -15.05 9.71
N ALA A 240 31.63 -13.71 9.85
CA ALA A 240 31.66 -13.04 11.15
C ALA A 240 30.42 -13.38 12.00
N PHE A 241 29.24 -13.45 11.39
CA PHE A 241 28.01 -13.86 12.04
C PHE A 241 28.08 -15.32 12.56
N VAL A 242 28.49 -16.27 11.72
CA VAL A 242 28.60 -17.70 12.10
C VAL A 242 29.61 -17.89 13.24
N LYS A 243 30.75 -17.19 13.17
CA LYS A 243 31.75 -17.17 14.25
C LYS A 243 31.13 -16.67 15.57
N GLY A 244 30.49 -15.51 15.54
CA GLY A 244 29.85 -14.93 16.73
C GLY A 244 28.66 -15.73 17.26
N ALA A 245 27.98 -16.51 16.42
CA ALA A 245 26.92 -17.42 16.82
C ALA A 245 27.49 -18.66 17.53
N ARG A 246 28.56 -19.27 17.01
CA ARG A 246 29.25 -20.40 17.66
C ARG A 246 29.85 -20.05 19.02
N GLU A 247 30.36 -18.82 19.16
CA GLU A 247 30.96 -18.35 20.42
C GLU A 247 29.92 -18.08 21.52
N ARG A 248 28.67 -17.77 21.15
CA ARG A 248 27.64 -17.28 22.09
C ARG A 248 26.42 -18.19 22.22
N LEU A 249 26.22 -19.11 21.29
CA LEU A 249 25.02 -19.95 21.17
C LEU A 249 25.45 -21.39 20.87
N GLU A 250 24.64 -22.38 21.28
CA GLU A 250 24.84 -23.79 20.88
C GLU A 250 24.48 -23.97 19.39
N TYR A 251 25.31 -23.44 18.48
CA TYR A 251 25.07 -23.40 17.03
C TYR A 251 25.47 -24.71 16.33
N ALA A 252 24.65 -25.16 15.38
CA ALA A 252 24.72 -26.45 14.71
C ALA A 252 24.39 -26.34 13.23
N VAL A 253 25.05 -27.14 12.39
CA VAL A 253 24.71 -27.28 10.96
C VAL A 253 24.59 -28.76 10.64
N CYS A 254 23.49 -29.13 10.00
CA CYS A 254 23.21 -30.46 9.49
C CYS A 254 23.20 -30.39 7.97
N VAL A 255 23.79 -31.37 7.29
CA VAL A 255 23.83 -31.43 5.82
C VAL A 255 23.25 -32.75 5.33
N ALA A 256 22.63 -32.72 4.15
CA ALA A 256 22.15 -33.88 3.41
C ALA A 256 23.08 -34.10 2.22
N ARG A 257 23.63 -35.30 2.07
CA ARG A 257 24.48 -35.70 0.96
C ARG A 257 23.78 -36.71 0.06
N ASP A 258 23.97 -36.62 -1.24
CA ASP A 258 23.49 -37.64 -2.17
C ASP A 258 24.39 -38.88 -2.20
N ALA A 259 24.03 -39.86 -3.03
CA ALA A 259 24.80 -41.09 -3.24
C ALA A 259 26.24 -40.87 -3.76
N THR A 260 26.57 -39.68 -4.27
CA THR A 260 27.93 -39.32 -4.71
C THR A 260 28.76 -38.68 -3.59
N GLY A 261 28.14 -38.42 -2.43
CA GLY A 261 28.73 -37.68 -1.31
C GLY A 261 28.62 -36.16 -1.45
N ALA A 262 27.96 -35.66 -2.50
CA ALA A 262 27.76 -34.23 -2.71
C ALA A 262 26.66 -33.71 -1.79
N VAL A 263 26.88 -32.55 -1.15
CA VAL A 263 25.86 -31.91 -0.31
C VAL A 263 24.75 -31.34 -1.18
N VAL A 264 23.54 -31.87 -1.02
CA VAL A 264 22.31 -31.49 -1.73
C VAL A 264 21.31 -30.73 -0.86
N GLY A 265 21.59 -30.58 0.44
CA GLY A 265 20.78 -29.78 1.35
C GLY A 265 21.48 -29.51 2.68
N CYS A 266 20.99 -28.51 3.43
CA CYS A 266 21.47 -28.22 4.77
C CYS A 266 20.41 -27.54 5.64
N ALA A 267 20.54 -27.70 6.95
CA ALA A 267 19.78 -26.98 7.96
C ALA A 267 20.73 -26.45 9.03
N SER A 268 20.59 -25.17 9.38
CA SER A 268 21.35 -24.55 10.48
C SER A 268 20.42 -24.23 11.63
N SER A 269 20.90 -24.44 12.86
CA SER A 269 20.11 -24.18 14.06
C SER A 269 20.97 -23.71 15.23
N ASN A 270 20.34 -23.15 16.25
CA ASN A 270 20.97 -22.93 17.55
C ASN A 270 19.99 -23.17 18.70
N VAL A 271 20.52 -23.14 19.92
CA VAL A 271 19.73 -22.97 21.15
C VAL A 271 19.82 -21.52 21.62
N TRP A 272 18.68 -20.92 21.90
CA TRP A 272 18.56 -19.57 22.46
C TRP A 272 17.92 -19.63 23.84
N GLU A 273 18.44 -18.87 24.79
CA GLU A 273 17.85 -18.71 26.12
C GLU A 273 17.29 -17.29 26.30
N GLY A 274 16.01 -17.20 26.65
CA GLY A 274 15.36 -15.92 26.90
C GLY A 274 13.89 -16.06 27.28
N PRO A 275 13.15 -14.94 27.40
CA PRO A 275 11.73 -14.99 27.69
C PRO A 275 10.96 -15.57 26.50
N GLY A 276 10.51 -16.82 26.62
CA GLY A 276 9.80 -17.51 25.55
C GLY A 276 8.36 -17.04 25.35
N SER A 277 7.84 -17.20 24.14
CA SER A 277 6.43 -17.01 23.81
C SER A 277 5.66 -18.33 23.95
N ASN A 278 4.64 -18.35 24.82
CA ASN A 278 3.54 -19.34 24.92
C ASN A 278 3.89 -20.86 24.93
N ASN A 279 4.47 -21.49 25.97
CA ASN A 279 3.82 -22.67 26.68
C ASN A 279 4.44 -23.03 28.07
N HIS A 280 3.99 -24.13 28.69
CA HIS A 280 3.76 -24.46 30.12
C HIS A 280 4.95 -24.52 31.10
N SER A 281 6.19 -24.30 30.68
CA SER A 281 7.39 -24.44 31.54
C SER A 281 8.07 -23.09 31.79
N TRP A 282 7.47 -22.24 32.64
CA TRP A 282 8.06 -20.95 33.06
C TRP A 282 9.01 -21.08 34.26
N GLN A 283 9.65 -22.23 34.42
CA GLN A 283 10.47 -22.52 35.60
C GLN A 283 11.92 -22.05 35.46
N THR A 284 12.37 -21.65 34.26
CA THR A 284 13.68 -21.06 33.93
C THR A 284 13.56 -20.20 32.66
N LEU A 285 14.60 -19.42 32.28
CA LEU A 285 14.74 -18.99 30.87
C LEU A 285 14.63 -20.25 29.99
N ILE A 286 13.86 -20.19 28.90
CA ILE A 286 13.59 -21.38 28.09
C ILE A 286 14.75 -21.57 27.12
N LYS A 287 15.30 -22.78 27.05
CA LYS A 287 16.10 -23.23 25.90
C LYS A 287 15.17 -23.47 24.73
N LEU A 288 15.20 -22.55 23.77
CA LEU A 288 14.43 -22.61 22.53
C LEU A 288 15.35 -23.04 21.40
N GLY A 289 15.00 -24.13 20.72
CA GLY A 289 15.64 -24.52 19.48
C GLY A 289 15.19 -23.60 18.34
N VAL A 290 16.11 -23.12 17.51
CA VAL A 290 15.78 -22.19 16.43
C VAL A 290 16.39 -22.66 15.12
N VAL A 291 15.58 -22.82 14.07
CA VAL A 291 16.11 -23.02 12.71
C VAL A 291 16.45 -21.66 12.10
N TRP A 292 17.70 -21.49 11.67
CA TRP A 292 18.20 -20.28 11.01
C TRP A 292 18.10 -20.33 9.50
N GLY A 293 18.29 -21.52 8.93
CA GLY A 293 18.25 -21.73 7.49
C GLY A 293 17.95 -23.18 7.19
N LEU A 294 17.15 -23.39 6.15
CA LEU A 294 16.85 -24.70 5.59
C LEU A 294 16.93 -24.58 4.07
N HIS A 295 17.71 -25.45 3.44
CA HIS A 295 17.92 -25.47 2.00
C HIS A 295 17.99 -26.88 1.48
N VAL A 296 17.42 -27.07 0.31
CA VAL A 296 17.64 -28.25 -0.52
C VAL A 296 17.73 -27.77 -1.96
N ASP A 297 18.76 -28.23 -2.66
CA ASP A 297 19.06 -27.85 -4.04
C ASP A 297 17.86 -28.11 -4.96
N ARG A 298 17.66 -27.21 -5.92
CA ARG A 298 16.49 -27.24 -6.81
C ARG A 298 16.40 -28.49 -7.67
N GLU A 299 17.55 -29.02 -8.07
CA GLU A 299 17.65 -30.19 -8.92
C GLU A 299 17.47 -31.51 -8.14
N GLN A 300 17.40 -31.43 -6.80
CA GLN A 300 17.22 -32.59 -5.95
C GLN A 300 15.82 -33.19 -6.11
N ARG A 301 15.78 -34.48 -6.46
CA ARG A 301 14.54 -35.26 -6.42
C ARG A 301 14.05 -35.38 -4.98
N GLU A 302 12.73 -35.32 -4.78
CA GLU A 302 12.11 -35.43 -3.46
C GLU A 302 12.55 -34.33 -2.48
N ARG A 303 12.82 -33.12 -3.01
CA ARG A 303 13.26 -31.92 -2.27
C ARG A 303 12.54 -31.70 -0.94
N ASP A 304 11.21 -31.81 -0.93
CA ASP A 304 10.38 -31.63 0.27
C ASP A 304 10.67 -32.69 1.35
N ALA A 305 10.95 -33.93 0.95
CA ALA A 305 11.25 -35.03 1.86
C ALA A 305 12.66 -34.91 2.44
N VAL A 306 13.65 -34.49 1.63
CA VAL A 306 15.00 -34.17 2.13
C VAL A 306 14.94 -33.02 3.15
N ALA A 307 14.14 -32.00 2.88
CA ALA A 307 13.98 -30.87 3.79
C ALA A 307 13.27 -31.27 5.11
N ALA A 308 12.29 -32.17 5.04
CA ALA A 308 11.66 -32.74 6.23
C ALA A 308 12.65 -33.56 7.07
N ALA A 309 13.47 -34.40 6.45
CA ALA A 309 14.47 -35.22 7.14
C ALA A 309 15.55 -34.37 7.83
N LEU A 310 15.99 -33.28 7.19
CA LEU A 310 16.88 -32.28 7.79
C LEU A 310 16.27 -31.64 9.05
N LEU A 311 14.98 -31.31 9.01
CA LEU A 311 14.27 -30.72 10.15
C LEU A 311 14.12 -31.71 11.31
N GLU A 312 13.79 -32.98 11.03
CA GLU A 312 13.70 -34.02 12.05
C GLU A 312 15.03 -34.20 12.80
N HIS A 313 16.15 -34.18 12.07
CA HIS A 313 17.48 -34.29 12.65
C HIS A 313 17.82 -33.08 13.55
N VAL A 314 17.47 -31.86 13.12
CA VAL A 314 17.60 -30.65 13.95
C VAL A 314 16.76 -30.74 15.22
N VAL A 315 15.52 -31.21 15.11
CA VAL A 315 14.60 -31.39 16.25
C VAL A 315 15.11 -32.44 17.23
N ALA A 316 15.67 -33.55 16.74
CA ALA A 316 16.28 -34.58 17.60
C ALA A 316 17.41 -34.00 18.45
N ARG A 317 18.31 -33.21 17.84
CA ARG A 317 19.39 -32.53 18.56
C ARG A 317 18.89 -31.53 19.59
N TRP A 318 17.82 -30.79 19.30
CA TRP A 318 17.23 -29.89 20.30
C TRP A 318 16.74 -30.63 21.54
N ARG A 319 16.18 -31.83 21.38
CA ARG A 319 15.79 -32.66 22.52
C ARG A 319 17.00 -33.04 23.38
N GLU A 320 18.16 -33.34 22.77
CA GLU A 320 19.40 -33.65 23.50
C GLU A 320 19.95 -32.45 24.29
N THR A 321 19.77 -31.23 23.76
CA THR A 321 20.21 -29.99 24.43
C THR A 321 19.27 -29.50 25.54
N GLY A 322 18.15 -30.20 25.76
CA GLY A 322 17.13 -29.86 26.75
C GLY A 322 16.15 -28.79 26.29
N CYS A 323 16.04 -28.54 24.98
CA CYS A 323 15.00 -27.65 24.46
C CYS A 323 13.63 -28.28 24.67
N THR A 324 12.67 -27.48 25.15
CA THR A 324 11.27 -27.91 25.28
C THR A 324 10.40 -27.43 24.11
N LYS A 325 10.93 -26.54 23.27
CA LYS A 325 10.25 -25.98 22.10
C LYS A 325 11.23 -25.71 20.96
N GLY A 326 10.73 -25.78 19.73
CA GLY A 326 11.38 -25.31 18.53
C GLY A 326 10.64 -24.10 17.93
N PHE A 327 11.36 -23.17 17.31
CA PHE A 327 10.77 -22.05 16.59
C PHE A 327 11.48 -21.84 15.25
N VAL A 328 10.72 -21.38 14.25
CA VAL A 328 11.25 -20.94 12.96
C VAL A 328 10.46 -19.75 12.41
N MET A 329 11.14 -18.88 11.66
CA MET A 329 10.50 -17.87 10.81
C MET A 329 10.51 -18.34 9.37
N ALA A 330 9.34 -18.46 8.75
CA ALA A 330 9.26 -18.69 7.32
C ALA A 330 9.36 -17.36 6.55
N ALA A 331 10.10 -17.36 5.44
CA ALA A 331 10.18 -16.25 4.49
C ALA A 331 9.02 -16.28 3.47
N SER A 332 8.31 -17.40 3.34
CA SER A 332 7.17 -17.55 2.41
C SER A 332 6.12 -18.55 2.90
N ASP A 333 4.92 -18.49 2.33
CA ASP A 333 3.85 -19.47 2.63
C ASP A 333 4.22 -20.91 2.22
N ALA A 334 5.02 -21.06 1.17
CA ALA A 334 5.54 -22.35 0.73
C ALA A 334 6.50 -22.95 1.78
N GLU A 335 7.40 -22.12 2.33
CA GLU A 335 8.30 -22.51 3.41
C GLU A 335 7.53 -22.79 4.72
N ALA A 336 6.49 -22.00 5.01
CA ALA A 336 5.61 -22.24 6.15
C ALA A 336 4.82 -23.56 6.03
N ALA A 337 4.42 -23.96 4.81
CA ALA A 337 3.77 -25.25 4.58
C ALA A 337 4.73 -26.43 4.79
N LEU A 338 6.01 -26.25 4.44
CA LEU A 338 7.05 -27.24 4.70
C LEU A 338 7.26 -27.46 6.22
N PHE A 339 7.41 -26.39 6.99
CA PHE A 339 7.55 -26.49 8.45
C PHE A 339 6.31 -27.11 9.13
N ARG A 340 5.11 -26.84 8.63
CA ARG A 340 3.87 -27.48 9.11
C ARG A 340 3.89 -29.00 8.97
N ARG A 341 4.48 -29.52 7.90
CA ARG A 341 4.66 -30.98 7.72
C ARG A 341 5.64 -31.59 8.72
N ALA A 342 6.60 -30.81 9.20
CA ALA A 342 7.52 -31.19 10.27
C ALA A 342 6.95 -30.96 11.69
N GLY A 343 5.64 -30.68 11.81
CA GLY A 343 4.93 -30.55 13.09
C GLY A 343 4.92 -29.14 13.69
N PHE A 344 5.45 -28.13 12.99
CA PHE A 344 5.38 -26.75 13.48
C PHE A 344 3.99 -26.13 13.24
N GLU A 345 3.46 -25.41 14.23
CA GLU A 345 2.15 -24.76 14.15
C GLU A 345 2.27 -23.24 14.06
N ALA A 346 1.33 -22.59 13.38
CA ALA A 346 1.33 -21.13 13.22
C ALA A 346 1.14 -20.45 14.58
N HIS A 347 2.01 -19.49 14.89
CA HIS A 347 1.98 -18.75 16.14
C HIS A 347 1.61 -17.29 15.91
N ASN A 348 0.89 -16.68 16.86
CA ASN A 348 0.36 -15.31 16.80
C ASN A 348 1.44 -14.21 16.96
N ALA A 349 2.48 -14.25 16.13
CA ALA A 349 3.48 -13.20 16.04
C ALA A 349 3.05 -12.10 15.07
N MET A 350 3.54 -10.89 15.31
CA MET A 350 3.29 -9.74 14.47
C MET A 350 4.56 -8.94 14.22
N THR A 351 4.69 -8.35 13.04
CA THR A 351 5.86 -7.56 12.61
C THR A 351 5.43 -6.20 12.09
N ILE A 352 6.30 -5.19 12.24
CA ILE A 352 6.09 -3.84 11.67
C ILE A 352 7.39 -3.35 11.03
N GLU A 353 7.29 -2.72 9.86
CA GLU A 353 8.41 -1.99 9.25
C GLU A 353 8.42 -0.54 9.76
N LEU A 354 9.53 -0.10 10.34
CA LEU A 354 9.72 1.24 10.87
C LEU A 354 10.21 2.17 9.75
N GLY A 355 9.55 3.30 9.56
CA GLY A 355 9.90 4.29 8.52
C GLY A 355 9.21 4.06 7.16
N ARG A 356 8.43 2.99 7.00
CA ARG A 356 7.38 2.89 5.99
C ARG A 356 6.06 3.33 6.63
N ALA A 357 5.28 4.17 5.95
CA ALA A 357 3.90 4.41 6.35
C ALA A 357 3.18 3.05 6.40
N PRO A 358 2.39 2.76 7.45
CA PRO A 358 1.71 1.47 7.56
C PRO A 358 0.94 1.20 6.28
N SER A 359 1.21 0.06 5.64
CA SER A 359 0.40 -0.37 4.52
C SER A 359 -1.00 -0.68 5.06
N PRO A 360 -2.03 0.04 4.63
CA PRO A 360 -3.39 -0.16 5.13
C PRO A 360 -3.87 -1.56 4.74
N THR A 361 -4.27 -2.32 5.77
CA THR A 361 -4.71 -3.72 5.70
C THR A 361 -6.01 -3.94 4.92
N SER A 362 -6.72 -2.86 4.58
CA SER A 362 -7.91 -2.88 3.74
C SER A 362 -7.98 -1.58 2.93
N PRO A 363 -8.50 -1.59 1.70
CA PRO A 363 -8.76 -0.37 0.96
C PRO A 363 -9.70 0.61 1.71
N ILE A 364 -10.59 0.12 2.59
CA ILE A 364 -11.39 0.96 3.49
C ILE A 364 -10.54 1.69 4.53
N ASP A 365 -9.41 1.13 4.97
CA ASP A 365 -8.49 1.76 5.90
C ASP A 365 -7.67 2.88 5.24
N LEU A 366 -7.37 2.80 3.93
CA LEU A 366 -6.82 3.93 3.14
C LEU A 366 -7.73 5.14 3.24
N LEU A 367 -9.04 4.92 3.10
CA LEU A 367 -10.04 5.98 3.11
C LEU A 367 -10.22 6.62 4.49
N ARG A 368 -9.87 5.93 5.60
CA ARG A 368 -9.95 6.50 6.96
C ARG A 368 -8.93 7.61 7.21
N GLY A 369 -7.80 7.61 6.49
CA GLY A 369 -6.80 8.66 6.54
C GLY A 369 -7.12 9.87 5.65
N VAL A 370 -8.13 9.77 4.80
CA VAL A 370 -8.54 10.84 3.89
C VAL A 370 -9.50 11.80 4.61
N PRO A 371 -9.29 13.13 4.56
CA PRO A 371 -10.24 14.09 5.13
C PRO A 371 -11.66 13.87 4.60
N ALA A 372 -12.67 14.01 5.48
CA ALA A 372 -14.06 13.72 5.14
C ALA A 372 -14.57 14.51 3.92
N SER A 373 -14.11 15.76 3.75
CA SER A 373 -14.41 16.59 2.58
C SER A 373 -13.87 15.98 1.28
N ARG A 374 -12.63 15.50 1.29
CA ARG A 374 -12.00 14.83 0.14
C ARG A 374 -12.62 13.45 -0.13
N LEU A 375 -12.99 12.72 0.92
CA LEU A 375 -13.70 11.45 0.78
C LEU A 375 -15.08 11.63 0.13
N ALA A 376 -15.82 12.70 0.47
CA ALA A 376 -17.09 13.02 -0.16
C ALA A 376 -16.93 13.31 -1.67
N LEU A 377 -15.85 14.01 -2.06
CA LEU A 377 -15.52 14.24 -3.47
C LEU A 377 -15.18 12.93 -4.18
N LEU A 378 -14.31 12.10 -3.60
CA LEU A 378 -13.91 10.81 -4.20
C LEU A 378 -15.10 9.86 -4.36
N ARG A 379 -16.03 9.84 -3.41
CA ARG A 379 -17.23 8.99 -3.47
C ARG A 379 -18.08 9.25 -4.70
N LEU A 380 -18.19 10.50 -5.13
CA LEU A 380 -19.00 10.88 -6.29
C LEU A 380 -18.19 10.94 -7.60
N ALA A 381 -16.85 10.81 -7.53
CA ALA A 381 -15.98 10.94 -8.69
C ALA A 381 -16.16 9.77 -9.67
N LEU A 382 -16.06 10.06 -10.97
CA LEU A 382 -16.04 9.02 -12.00
C LEU A 382 -14.68 8.30 -12.00
N PRO A 383 -14.56 7.05 -12.49
CA PRO A 383 -13.29 6.32 -12.51
C PRO A 383 -12.13 7.12 -13.11
N GLN A 384 -12.34 7.73 -14.29
CA GLN A 384 -11.32 8.54 -14.96
C GLN A 384 -10.91 9.78 -14.15
N MET A 385 -11.81 10.34 -13.35
CA MET A 385 -11.51 11.48 -12.48
C MET A 385 -10.63 11.07 -11.30
N VAL A 386 -10.89 9.89 -10.72
CA VAL A 386 -10.09 9.34 -9.62
C VAL A 386 -8.66 9.09 -10.11
N GLU A 387 -8.53 8.46 -11.28
CA GLU A 387 -7.24 8.21 -11.93
C GLU A 387 -6.46 9.51 -12.19
N ALA A 388 -7.12 10.52 -12.78
CA ALA A 388 -6.50 11.82 -13.06
C ALA A 388 -6.10 12.59 -11.78
N ALA A 389 -6.93 12.53 -10.74
CA ALA A 389 -6.74 13.30 -9.51
C ALA A 389 -5.61 12.76 -8.64
N LEU A 390 -5.44 11.43 -8.58
CA LEU A 390 -4.48 10.77 -7.71
C LEU A 390 -3.08 10.70 -8.36
N PRO A 391 -2.00 10.72 -7.56
CA PRO A 391 -0.65 10.57 -8.09
C PRO A 391 -0.43 9.15 -8.61
N ALA A 392 0.35 8.99 -9.68
CA ALA A 392 0.71 7.68 -10.26
C ALA A 392 1.74 6.89 -9.41
N THR A 393 1.64 6.97 -8.08
CA THR A 393 2.45 6.25 -7.11
C THR A 393 1.77 4.96 -6.68
N GLY A 394 2.49 4.05 -6.00
CA GLY A 394 1.88 2.84 -5.41
C GLY A 394 0.69 3.17 -4.50
N ALA A 395 0.90 4.10 -3.56
CA ALA A 395 -0.14 4.58 -2.65
C ALA A 395 -1.33 5.23 -3.37
N GLY A 396 -1.09 5.97 -4.45
CA GLY A 396 -2.17 6.56 -5.26
C GLY A 396 -3.02 5.51 -5.97
N ARG A 397 -2.39 4.46 -6.53
CA ARG A 397 -3.10 3.32 -7.14
C ARG A 397 -3.92 2.53 -6.13
N GLU A 398 -3.35 2.28 -4.94
CA GLU A 398 -4.06 1.61 -3.84
C GLU A 398 -5.28 2.41 -3.39
N LEU A 399 -5.14 3.73 -3.25
CA LEU A 399 -6.25 4.61 -2.91
C LEU A 399 -7.31 4.65 -4.02
N ALA A 400 -6.92 4.63 -5.30
CA ALA A 400 -7.87 4.54 -6.40
C ALA A 400 -8.69 3.24 -6.33
N ALA A 401 -8.02 2.10 -6.12
CA ALA A 401 -8.68 0.82 -5.94
C ALA A 401 -9.66 0.83 -4.74
N ALA A 402 -9.26 1.46 -3.63
CA ALA A 402 -10.13 1.66 -2.48
C ALA A 402 -11.40 2.44 -2.76
N VAL A 403 -11.27 3.53 -3.52
CA VAL A 403 -12.42 4.35 -3.94
C VAL A 403 -13.36 3.51 -4.79
N VAL A 404 -12.82 2.76 -5.76
CA VAL A 404 -13.62 1.88 -6.63
C VAL A 404 -14.38 0.83 -5.82
N GLU A 405 -13.72 0.15 -4.88
CA GLU A 405 -14.36 -0.85 -4.01
C GLU A 405 -15.50 -0.23 -3.17
N ALA A 406 -15.25 0.94 -2.56
CA ALA A 406 -16.25 1.63 -1.76
C ALA A 406 -17.45 2.11 -2.60
N GLN A 407 -17.21 2.57 -3.83
CA GLN A 407 -18.25 2.93 -4.77
C GLN A 407 -19.05 1.70 -5.22
N ALA A 408 -18.39 0.56 -5.45
CA ALA A 408 -19.06 -0.68 -5.83
C ALA A 408 -19.97 -1.18 -4.70
N ALA A 409 -19.49 -1.16 -3.46
CA ALA A 409 -20.26 -1.54 -2.26
C ALA A 409 -21.50 -0.65 -2.04
N THR A 410 -21.49 0.59 -2.53
CA THR A 410 -22.61 1.53 -2.41
C THR A 410 -23.44 1.69 -3.68
N GLY A 411 -23.12 0.93 -4.74
CA GLY A 411 -23.82 0.98 -6.02
C GLY A 411 -23.61 2.29 -6.81
N THR A 412 -22.59 3.08 -6.48
CA THR A 412 -22.26 4.33 -7.20
C THR A 412 -21.15 4.16 -8.22
N HIS A 413 -20.47 3.00 -8.24
CA HIS A 413 -19.44 2.71 -9.23
C HIS A 413 -20.07 2.53 -10.62
N ILE A 414 -19.44 3.13 -11.62
CA ILE A 414 -19.80 2.95 -13.03
C ILE A 414 -18.66 2.19 -13.70
N ASP A 415 -18.94 0.97 -14.14
CA ASP A 415 -17.98 0.13 -14.85
C ASP A 415 -17.67 0.74 -16.24
N PRO A 416 -16.41 1.07 -16.55
CA PRO A 416 -16.04 1.64 -17.85
C PRO A 416 -16.16 0.67 -19.03
N GLU A 417 -16.07 -0.63 -18.78
CA GLU A 417 -16.16 -1.67 -19.82
C GLU A 417 -17.61 -2.15 -19.99
N SER A 418 -18.39 -2.25 -18.91
CA SER A 418 -19.72 -2.88 -18.93
C SER A 418 -20.81 -2.06 -18.25
N ASN A 419 -21.24 -0.96 -18.88
CA ASN A 419 -22.33 -0.12 -18.40
C ASN A 419 -23.49 0.04 -19.40
N TRP A 420 -24.49 0.85 -19.05
CA TRP A 420 -25.66 1.09 -19.91
C TRP A 420 -25.28 1.61 -21.29
N TYR A 421 -24.29 2.51 -21.39
CA TYR A 421 -23.88 3.09 -22.65
C TYR A 421 -23.16 2.06 -23.53
N THR A 422 -22.16 1.35 -22.99
CA THR A 422 -21.41 0.35 -23.77
C THR A 422 -22.32 -0.78 -24.27
N LYS A 423 -23.32 -1.17 -23.48
CA LYS A 423 -24.34 -2.17 -23.86
C LYS A 423 -25.34 -1.70 -24.93
N ASN A 424 -25.44 -0.40 -25.17
CA ASN A 424 -26.41 0.19 -26.10
C ASN A 424 -25.75 0.99 -27.22
N ILE A 425 -24.42 0.90 -27.40
CA ILE A 425 -23.65 1.74 -28.34
C ILE A 425 -24.20 1.69 -29.78
N ALA A 426 -24.61 0.51 -30.26
CA ALA A 426 -25.20 0.33 -31.59
C ALA A 426 -26.55 1.04 -31.79
N ARG A 427 -27.22 1.47 -30.71
CA ARG A 427 -28.47 2.24 -30.78
C ARG A 427 -28.24 3.75 -30.78
N PHE A 428 -26.99 4.19 -30.59
CA PHE A 428 -26.60 5.59 -30.61
C PHE A 428 -25.93 5.94 -31.95
N GLY A 429 -25.62 7.22 -32.18
CA GLY A 429 -25.10 7.72 -33.46
C GLY A 429 -26.15 8.37 -34.38
N GLY A 430 -27.45 8.10 -34.15
CA GLY A 430 -28.57 8.77 -34.83
C GLY A 430 -29.38 9.69 -33.91
N GLY A 431 -29.92 10.80 -34.43
CA GLY A 431 -30.89 11.65 -33.72
C GLY A 431 -30.31 12.72 -32.78
N PHE A 432 -29.03 13.06 -32.94
CA PHE A 432 -28.45 14.31 -32.42
C PHE A 432 -28.05 15.16 -33.63
N ASP A 433 -28.74 16.28 -33.82
CA ASP A 433 -28.51 17.22 -34.91
C ASP A 433 -28.60 18.62 -34.33
N MET A 434 -27.46 19.32 -34.26
CA MET A 434 -27.40 20.63 -33.64
C MET A 434 -28.20 21.70 -34.38
N LYS A 435 -28.27 21.63 -35.71
CA LYS A 435 -29.07 22.55 -36.51
C LYS A 435 -30.56 22.39 -36.17
N ALA A 436 -31.03 21.15 -36.01
CA ALA A 436 -32.41 20.90 -35.61
C ALA A 436 -32.67 21.32 -34.14
N LEU A 437 -31.74 21.03 -33.23
CA LEU A 437 -31.87 21.33 -31.81
C LEU A 437 -31.77 22.82 -31.47
N THR A 438 -31.16 23.63 -32.34
CA THR A 438 -31.05 25.08 -32.19
C THR A 438 -32.09 25.85 -33.00
N ALA A 439 -32.87 25.17 -33.86
CA ALA A 439 -33.90 25.81 -34.70
C ALA A 439 -35.07 26.41 -33.90
N GLN A 440 -35.29 25.96 -32.66
CA GLN A 440 -36.32 26.50 -31.78
C GLN A 440 -35.77 26.65 -30.35
N PRO A 441 -36.09 27.74 -29.64
CA PRO A 441 -35.68 27.93 -28.25
C PRO A 441 -36.07 26.75 -27.37
N GLY A 442 -35.14 26.30 -26.51
CA GLY A 442 -35.39 25.29 -25.50
C GLY A 442 -35.31 23.81 -25.96
N LEU A 443 -35.23 23.51 -27.26
CA LEU A 443 -35.10 22.12 -27.71
C LEU A 443 -33.77 21.48 -27.29
N LEU A 444 -32.67 22.24 -27.38
CA LEU A 444 -31.36 21.82 -26.89
C LEU A 444 -31.39 21.56 -25.37
N ALA A 445 -32.02 22.46 -24.60
CA ALA A 445 -32.21 22.28 -23.15
C ALA A 445 -33.00 21.01 -22.83
N ALA A 446 -34.14 20.81 -23.49
CA ALA A 446 -34.97 19.63 -23.30
C ALA A 446 -34.26 18.32 -23.73
N LYS A 447 -33.33 18.38 -24.69
CA LYS A 447 -32.48 17.24 -25.04
C LYS A 447 -31.54 16.90 -23.88
N PHE A 448 -30.83 17.89 -23.34
CA PHE A 448 -29.90 17.67 -22.23
C PHE A 448 -30.62 17.31 -20.92
N ASP A 449 -31.80 17.86 -20.66
CA ASP A 449 -32.65 17.46 -19.51
C ASP A 449 -32.96 15.96 -19.54
N ARG A 450 -33.31 15.42 -20.72
CA ARG A 450 -33.58 13.98 -20.91
C ARG A 450 -32.32 13.13 -20.75
N MET A 451 -31.15 13.68 -21.06
CA MET A 451 -29.87 12.96 -20.98
C MET A 451 -29.25 13.02 -19.59
N ALA A 452 -29.58 14.02 -18.76
CA ALA A 452 -28.89 14.32 -17.51
C ALA A 452 -28.71 13.11 -16.57
N SER A 453 -29.74 12.27 -16.41
CA SER A 453 -29.68 11.10 -15.52
C SER A 453 -28.72 10.00 -16.00
N LYS A 454 -28.38 9.97 -17.29
CA LYS A 454 -27.50 8.98 -17.90
C LYS A 454 -26.17 9.57 -18.35
N TYR A 455 -25.97 10.88 -18.17
CA TYR A 455 -24.80 11.59 -18.68
C TYR A 455 -23.50 11.08 -18.06
N ALA A 456 -23.49 10.80 -16.75
CA ALA A 456 -22.33 10.19 -16.08
C ALA A 456 -21.95 8.84 -16.71
N VAL A 457 -22.94 7.98 -16.94
CA VAL A 457 -22.71 6.65 -17.55
C VAL A 457 -22.24 6.77 -19.00
N TRP A 458 -22.78 7.73 -19.74
CA TRP A 458 -22.33 8.08 -21.08
C TRP A 458 -20.87 8.56 -21.08
N THR A 459 -20.50 9.47 -20.19
CA THR A 459 -19.13 10.01 -20.06
C THR A 459 -18.11 8.95 -19.63
N VAL A 460 -18.51 7.99 -18.80
CA VAL A 460 -17.62 6.88 -18.42
C VAL A 460 -17.46 5.92 -19.60
N GLY A 461 -18.56 5.50 -20.23
CA GLY A 461 -18.53 4.53 -21.32
C GLY A 461 -17.92 5.07 -22.63
N ASN A 462 -17.93 6.38 -22.84
CA ASN A 462 -17.27 7.01 -23.98
C ASN A 462 -15.79 7.37 -23.73
N ARG A 463 -15.26 7.02 -22.55
CA ARG A 463 -13.86 7.17 -22.13
C ARG A 463 -13.35 8.60 -22.28
N CYS A 464 -14.09 9.56 -21.75
CA CYS A 464 -13.69 10.96 -21.80
C CYS A 464 -12.42 11.25 -20.96
N THR A 465 -11.47 12.01 -21.51
CA THR A 465 -10.10 12.17 -20.98
C THR A 465 -9.72 13.59 -20.55
N TYR A 466 -10.58 14.60 -20.70
CA TYR A 466 -10.24 15.99 -20.34
C TYR A 466 -9.87 16.18 -18.85
N TYR A 467 -10.20 15.21 -17.99
CA TYR A 467 -9.84 15.20 -16.57
C TYR A 467 -8.35 15.28 -16.33
N ASP A 468 -7.55 14.58 -17.14
CA ASP A 468 -6.09 14.58 -17.02
C ASP A 468 -5.53 15.97 -17.31
N TRP A 469 -6.09 16.64 -18.32
CA TRP A 469 -5.71 18.00 -18.67
C TRP A 469 -6.09 19.00 -17.58
N ILE A 470 -7.32 18.92 -17.05
CA ILE A 470 -7.74 19.76 -15.91
C ILE A 470 -6.85 19.49 -14.69
N ALA A 471 -6.53 18.24 -14.39
CA ALA A 471 -5.71 17.87 -13.24
C ALA A 471 -4.28 18.41 -13.35
N ARG A 472 -3.65 18.28 -14.52
CA ARG A 472 -2.32 18.87 -14.78
C ARG A 472 -2.37 20.40 -14.69
N SER A 473 -3.39 21.02 -15.29
CA SER A 473 -3.57 22.47 -15.27
C SER A 473 -3.78 23.00 -13.86
N ALA A 474 -4.62 22.36 -13.06
CA ALA A 474 -4.86 22.71 -11.66
C ALA A 474 -3.61 22.57 -10.79
N ARG A 475 -2.78 21.54 -11.01
CA ARG A 475 -1.52 21.36 -10.29
C ARG A 475 -0.48 22.44 -10.63
N ALA A 476 -0.54 22.98 -11.85
CA ALA A 476 0.36 24.04 -12.33
C ALA A 476 -0.17 25.46 -12.07
N ALA A 477 -1.41 25.61 -11.61
CA ALA A 477 -2.02 26.90 -11.29
C ALA A 477 -1.33 27.56 -10.08
N THR A 478 -1.40 28.89 -10.02
CA THR A 478 -0.86 29.68 -8.90
C THR A 478 -1.60 29.38 -7.60
N ASP A 479 -0.91 29.52 -6.46
CA ASP A 479 -1.53 29.30 -5.14
C ASP A 479 -2.71 30.25 -4.89
N GLU A 480 -2.62 31.48 -5.40
CA GLU A 480 -3.71 32.48 -5.34
C GLU A 480 -4.98 31.98 -6.05
N LEU A 481 -4.84 31.50 -7.30
CA LEU A 481 -5.96 30.93 -8.04
C LEU A 481 -6.52 29.69 -7.33
N ARG A 482 -5.66 28.85 -6.72
CA ARG A 482 -6.09 27.64 -6.03
C ARG A 482 -6.79 27.89 -4.70
N GLY A 483 -6.36 28.90 -3.95
CA GLY A 483 -6.86 29.22 -2.61
C GLY A 483 -8.06 30.16 -2.62
N GLU A 484 -7.93 31.33 -3.27
CA GLU A 484 -8.91 32.43 -3.18
C GLU A 484 -9.57 32.78 -4.51
N GLY A 485 -9.14 32.16 -5.61
CA GLY A 485 -9.64 32.45 -6.96
C GLY A 485 -11.16 32.28 -7.11
N ALA A 486 -11.75 33.14 -7.96
CA ALA A 486 -13.13 33.08 -8.40
C ALA A 486 -13.23 32.42 -9.79
N VAL A 487 -13.92 31.28 -9.86
CA VAL A 487 -14.07 30.47 -11.08
C VAL A 487 -15.52 30.45 -11.54
N LEU A 488 -15.74 30.57 -12.85
CA LEU A 488 -17.00 30.20 -13.49
C LEU A 488 -16.80 29.01 -14.44
N ASP A 489 -17.54 27.92 -14.18
CA ASP A 489 -17.66 26.76 -15.06
C ASP A 489 -18.87 26.96 -15.98
N VAL A 490 -18.63 27.29 -17.25
CA VAL A 490 -19.63 27.56 -18.27
C VAL A 490 -19.98 26.28 -19.02
N ALA A 491 -21.29 26.06 -19.22
CA ALA A 491 -21.83 24.79 -19.71
C ALA A 491 -21.35 23.60 -18.83
N CYS A 492 -21.49 23.77 -17.51
CA CYS A 492 -20.91 22.86 -16.52
C CYS A 492 -21.51 21.44 -16.57
N GLY A 493 -22.64 21.25 -17.27
CA GLY A 493 -23.33 19.97 -17.38
C GLY A 493 -23.69 19.41 -16.02
N ILE A 494 -23.36 18.13 -15.80
CA ILE A 494 -23.55 17.48 -14.50
C ILE A 494 -22.44 17.79 -13.47
N GLY A 495 -21.57 18.77 -13.75
CA GLY A 495 -20.59 19.33 -12.82
C GLY A 495 -19.23 18.62 -12.76
N LEU A 496 -18.82 17.92 -13.82
CA LEU A 496 -17.59 17.12 -13.84
C LEU A 496 -16.31 17.97 -13.89
N PRO A 497 -16.21 19.04 -14.70
CA PRO A 497 -15.00 19.88 -14.74
C PRO A 497 -14.72 20.56 -13.39
N GLY A 498 -15.73 21.21 -12.80
CA GLY A 498 -15.62 21.79 -11.45
C GLY A 498 -15.31 20.76 -10.35
N HIS A 499 -15.87 19.55 -10.44
CA HIS A 499 -15.53 18.46 -9.51
C HIS A 499 -14.07 18.02 -9.65
N GLN A 500 -13.54 17.95 -10.87
CA GLN A 500 -12.12 17.65 -11.08
C GLN A 500 -11.22 18.73 -10.47
N LEU A 501 -11.56 20.02 -10.61
CA LEU A 501 -10.83 21.10 -9.95
C LEU A 501 -10.81 20.93 -8.42
N ARG A 502 -11.95 20.61 -7.79
CA ARG A 502 -12.02 20.34 -6.34
C ARG A 502 -11.16 19.15 -5.94
N LEU A 503 -11.16 18.06 -6.72
CA LEU A 503 -10.32 16.88 -6.45
C LEU A 503 -8.82 17.21 -6.50
N CYS A 504 -8.43 18.19 -7.31
CA CYS A 504 -7.07 18.68 -7.43
C CYS A 504 -6.70 19.79 -6.43
N GLY A 505 -7.59 20.09 -5.47
CA GLY A 505 -7.32 20.98 -4.35
C GLY A 505 -7.64 22.44 -4.59
N PHE A 506 -8.54 22.76 -5.54
CA PHE A 506 -9.11 24.09 -5.63
C PHE A 506 -10.09 24.34 -4.47
N GLU A 507 -9.84 25.38 -3.68
CA GLU A 507 -10.62 25.72 -2.48
C GLU A 507 -11.45 27.00 -2.67
N GLY A 508 -11.12 27.83 -3.65
CA GLY A 508 -11.76 29.12 -3.94
C GLY A 508 -13.25 29.08 -4.29
N HIS A 509 -13.80 30.24 -4.64
CA HIS A 509 -15.20 30.39 -5.01
C HIS A 509 -15.43 29.83 -6.42
N MET A 510 -16.41 28.94 -6.57
CA MET A 510 -16.75 28.33 -7.85
C MET A 510 -18.23 28.46 -8.13
N SER A 511 -18.56 29.13 -9.23
CA SER A 511 -19.91 29.15 -9.81
C SER A 511 -19.98 28.22 -11.02
N GLY A 512 -21.13 27.62 -11.26
CA GLY A 512 -21.42 26.85 -12.48
C GLY A 512 -22.69 27.32 -13.16
N THR A 513 -22.70 27.32 -14.48
CA THR A 513 -23.89 27.63 -15.29
C THR A 513 -24.09 26.63 -16.40
N ASP A 514 -25.34 26.32 -16.68
CA ASP A 514 -25.76 25.46 -17.77
C ASP A 514 -27.17 25.89 -18.25
N LEU A 515 -27.50 25.59 -19.50
CA LEU A 515 -28.82 25.90 -20.08
C LEU A 515 -29.88 24.88 -19.67
N SER A 516 -29.48 23.71 -19.16
CA SER A 516 -30.37 22.60 -18.76
C SER A 516 -30.58 22.55 -17.25
N VAL A 517 -31.85 22.60 -16.84
CA VAL A 517 -32.24 22.44 -15.43
C VAL A 517 -31.91 21.03 -14.93
N GLY A 518 -32.07 20.01 -15.78
CA GLY A 518 -31.72 18.63 -15.48
C GLY A 518 -30.23 18.43 -15.24
N MET A 519 -29.37 19.08 -16.04
CA MET A 519 -27.92 19.07 -15.84
C MET A 519 -27.53 19.73 -14.51
N LEU A 520 -28.05 20.93 -14.24
CA LEU A 520 -27.81 21.64 -12.97
C LEU A 520 -28.30 20.86 -11.75
N ALA A 521 -29.42 20.12 -11.86
CA ALA A 521 -29.89 19.26 -10.78
C ALA A 521 -28.86 18.17 -10.42
N ARG A 522 -28.20 17.57 -11.43
CA ARG A 522 -27.11 16.60 -11.21
C ARG A 522 -25.83 17.26 -10.72
N ALA A 523 -25.49 18.45 -11.20
CA ALA A 523 -24.36 19.22 -10.69
C ALA A 523 -24.51 19.54 -9.19
N ARG A 524 -25.72 19.86 -8.72
CA ARG A 524 -26.00 20.09 -7.28
C ARG A 524 -25.71 18.88 -6.41
N GLU A 525 -25.96 17.66 -6.90
CA GLU A 525 -25.71 16.41 -6.15
C GLU A 525 -24.22 16.27 -5.79
N ARG A 526 -23.32 16.85 -6.60
CA ARG A 526 -21.86 16.82 -6.39
C ARG A 526 -21.37 17.75 -5.28
N ARG A 527 -22.12 18.82 -4.98
CA ARG A 527 -21.77 19.82 -3.95
C ARG A 527 -20.39 20.46 -4.13
N VAL A 528 -19.97 20.70 -5.37
CA VAL A 528 -18.66 21.27 -5.72
C VAL A 528 -18.70 22.77 -6.03
N TYR A 529 -19.88 23.30 -6.32
CA TYR A 529 -20.13 24.70 -6.65
C TYR A 529 -20.72 25.45 -5.45
N ASN A 530 -20.25 26.67 -5.22
CA ASN A 530 -20.83 27.62 -4.27
C ASN A 530 -22.16 28.18 -4.79
N ARG A 531 -22.27 28.35 -6.12
CA ARG A 531 -23.48 28.84 -6.80
C ARG A 531 -23.70 28.08 -8.10
N LEU A 532 -24.94 27.69 -8.35
CA LEU A 532 -25.39 27.14 -9.63
C LEU A 532 -26.57 27.96 -10.14
N PHE A 533 -26.51 28.39 -11.40
CA PHE A 533 -27.59 29.17 -12.01
C PHE A 533 -27.85 28.73 -13.46
N LEU A 534 -29.07 28.98 -13.92
CA LEU A 534 -29.51 28.66 -15.28
C LEU A 534 -29.15 29.82 -16.20
N ALA A 535 -28.35 29.57 -17.24
CA ALA A 535 -28.10 30.54 -18.29
C ALA A 535 -27.75 29.84 -19.60
N ASP A 536 -28.19 30.43 -20.70
CA ASP A 536 -27.73 30.08 -22.05
C ASP A 536 -26.52 30.95 -22.39
N ALA A 537 -25.34 30.34 -22.48
CA ALA A 537 -24.12 31.07 -22.81
C ALA A 537 -24.19 31.73 -24.20
N ASN A 538 -24.97 31.18 -25.13
CA ASN A 538 -25.20 31.78 -26.46
C ASN A 538 -26.08 33.03 -26.39
N ALA A 539 -26.74 33.29 -25.25
CA ALA A 539 -27.46 34.54 -24.97
C ALA A 539 -26.62 35.52 -24.13
N GLY A 540 -25.37 35.16 -23.81
CA GLY A 540 -24.46 35.91 -22.95
C GLY A 540 -24.59 35.60 -21.46
N LEU A 541 -23.71 36.20 -20.65
CA LEU A 541 -23.54 35.95 -19.23
C LEU A 541 -23.92 37.16 -18.38
N ALA A 542 -25.10 37.75 -18.66
CA ALA A 542 -25.55 39.00 -18.03
C ALA A 542 -25.68 38.91 -16.49
N ALA A 543 -25.85 37.71 -15.94
CA ALA A 543 -25.92 37.46 -14.50
C ALA A 543 -24.54 37.38 -13.81
N VAL A 544 -23.47 37.67 -14.54
CA VAL A 544 -22.07 37.67 -14.09
C VAL A 544 -21.47 39.04 -14.33
N GLU A 545 -20.95 39.63 -13.27
CA GLU A 545 -20.32 40.95 -13.30
C GLU A 545 -19.05 40.94 -14.16
N SER A 546 -18.79 42.05 -14.86
CA SER A 546 -17.54 42.22 -15.60
C SER A 546 -16.34 42.24 -14.65
N GLU A 547 -15.19 41.76 -15.12
CA GLU A 547 -13.93 41.77 -14.36
C GLU A 547 -14.03 41.17 -12.94
N SER A 548 -14.85 40.13 -12.78
CA SER A 548 -15.14 39.53 -11.46
C SER A 548 -14.47 38.18 -11.23
N LEU A 549 -13.98 37.53 -12.31
CA LEU A 549 -13.47 36.16 -12.27
C LEU A 549 -11.95 36.09 -12.52
N ASP A 550 -11.28 35.16 -11.85
CA ASP A 550 -9.88 34.83 -12.09
C ASP A 550 -9.73 33.75 -13.17
N LEU A 551 -10.74 32.89 -13.32
CA LEU A 551 -10.75 31.80 -14.30
C LEU A 551 -12.16 31.54 -14.85
N VAL A 552 -12.25 31.41 -16.18
CA VAL A 552 -13.40 30.82 -16.87
C VAL A 552 -13.00 29.42 -17.35
N LEU A 553 -13.76 28.42 -16.94
CA LEU A 553 -13.65 27.03 -17.38
C LEU A 553 -14.80 26.74 -18.35
N CYS A 554 -14.50 26.21 -19.54
CA CYS A 554 -15.52 25.80 -20.51
C CYS A 554 -15.04 24.56 -21.28
N VAL A 555 -15.32 23.37 -20.74
CA VAL A 555 -14.73 22.10 -21.20
C VAL A 555 -15.82 21.13 -21.65
N GLY A 556 -15.68 20.61 -22.87
CA GLY A 556 -16.59 19.64 -23.48
C GLY A 556 -17.90 20.24 -24.01
N ALA A 557 -17.92 21.52 -24.37
CA ALA A 557 -19.13 22.22 -24.80
C ALA A 557 -18.95 23.24 -25.93
N LEU A 558 -17.75 23.77 -26.19
CA LEU A 558 -17.57 24.89 -27.13
C LEU A 558 -17.92 24.55 -28.57
N GLU A 559 -17.87 23.28 -28.97
CA GLU A 559 -18.37 22.81 -30.27
C GLU A 559 -19.90 22.94 -30.42
N LEU A 560 -20.61 23.24 -29.33
CA LEU A 560 -22.06 23.48 -29.29
C LEU A 560 -22.41 24.95 -29.01
N LEU A 561 -21.41 25.81 -28.80
CA LEU A 561 -21.58 27.22 -28.43
C LEU A 561 -21.16 28.16 -29.56
N ASP A 562 -21.79 29.33 -29.60
CA ASP A 562 -21.42 30.40 -30.52
C ASP A 562 -20.20 31.15 -29.97
N HIS A 563 -19.03 30.90 -30.58
CA HIS A 563 -17.77 31.50 -30.18
C HIS A 563 -17.77 33.03 -30.31
N ALA A 564 -18.52 33.59 -31.27
CA ALA A 564 -18.57 35.03 -31.49
C ALA A 564 -19.31 35.77 -30.36
N ILE A 565 -20.11 35.05 -29.58
CA ILE A 565 -20.79 35.57 -28.38
C ILE A 565 -20.03 35.17 -27.13
N CYS A 566 -19.69 33.88 -27.00
CA CYS A 566 -19.15 33.34 -25.76
C CYS A 566 -17.73 33.84 -25.46
N LEU A 567 -16.82 33.90 -26.44
CA LEU A 567 -15.44 34.31 -26.16
C LEU A 567 -15.33 35.78 -25.72
N PRO A 568 -16.04 36.75 -26.36
CA PRO A 568 -16.10 38.12 -25.83
C PRO A 568 -16.72 38.20 -24.44
N GLU A 569 -17.76 37.41 -24.15
CA GLU A 569 -18.35 37.35 -22.81
C GLU A 569 -17.39 36.78 -21.77
N PHE A 570 -16.60 35.77 -22.11
CA PHE A 570 -15.56 35.22 -21.23
C PHE A 570 -14.49 36.28 -20.93
N ALA A 571 -14.04 37.00 -21.95
CA ALA A 571 -13.11 38.11 -21.78
C ALA A 571 -13.69 39.21 -20.88
N ARG A 572 -14.98 39.56 -21.06
CA ARG A 572 -15.66 40.59 -20.26
C ARG A 572 -15.72 40.24 -18.76
N VAL A 573 -16.03 38.99 -18.42
CA VAL A 573 -16.21 38.57 -17.01
C VAL A 573 -14.88 38.30 -16.29
N LEU A 574 -13.79 38.07 -17.03
CA LEU A 574 -12.46 37.87 -16.48
C LEU A 574 -11.84 39.20 -16.03
N LYS A 575 -11.19 39.18 -14.87
CA LYS A 575 -10.30 40.26 -14.43
C LYS A 575 -9.14 40.44 -15.42
N PRO A 576 -8.46 41.59 -15.42
CA PRO A 576 -7.19 41.74 -16.13
C PRO A 576 -6.23 40.60 -15.78
N LYS A 577 -5.64 39.97 -16.80
CA LYS A 577 -4.78 38.77 -16.70
C LYS A 577 -5.47 37.48 -16.20
N GLY A 578 -6.79 37.48 -16.06
CA GLY A 578 -7.58 36.27 -15.80
C GLY A 578 -7.40 35.25 -16.92
N GLU A 579 -7.64 33.97 -16.59
CA GLU A 579 -7.37 32.85 -17.48
C GLU A 579 -8.65 32.24 -18.07
N LEU A 580 -8.57 31.78 -19.32
CA LEU A 580 -9.57 30.92 -19.96
C LEU A 580 -8.98 29.52 -20.08
N TRP A 581 -9.67 28.54 -19.49
CA TRP A 581 -9.39 27.12 -19.70
C TRP A 581 -10.54 26.51 -20.49
N ALA A 582 -10.28 26.22 -21.75
CA ALA A 582 -11.30 25.82 -22.71
C ALA A 582 -10.88 24.59 -23.52
N SER A 583 -11.85 23.82 -24.00
CA SER A 583 -11.60 22.78 -25.00
C SER A 583 -12.39 23.03 -26.27
N PHE A 584 -11.77 22.85 -27.42
CA PHE A 584 -12.39 22.96 -28.72
C PHE A 584 -12.24 21.64 -29.46
N GLN A 585 -13.25 21.18 -30.18
CA GLN A 585 -13.03 20.09 -31.14
C GLN A 585 -12.02 20.55 -32.20
N TRP A 586 -11.03 19.70 -32.48
CA TRP A 586 -9.94 20.00 -33.40
C TRP A 586 -10.34 19.60 -34.83
N GLU A 587 -10.61 20.58 -35.68
CA GLU A 587 -10.85 20.36 -37.11
C GLU A 587 -9.51 20.18 -37.86
N ASP A 588 -9.52 19.35 -38.90
CA ASP A 588 -8.33 18.96 -39.68
C ASP A 588 -7.22 18.32 -38.84
N ALA A 589 -7.61 17.60 -37.77
CA ALA A 589 -6.68 16.80 -36.99
C ALA A 589 -6.02 15.73 -37.86
N VAL A 590 -4.74 15.49 -37.60
CA VAL A 590 -3.96 14.42 -38.23
C VAL A 590 -3.48 13.45 -37.15
N ASP A 591 -3.38 12.17 -37.47
CA ASP A 591 -2.80 11.18 -36.57
C ASP A 591 -1.27 11.28 -36.52
N GLU A 592 -0.63 10.41 -35.75
CA GLU A 592 0.84 10.39 -35.59
C GLU A 592 1.59 10.12 -36.91
N SER A 593 0.92 9.52 -37.90
CA SER A 593 1.46 9.28 -39.25
C SER A 593 1.24 10.44 -40.21
N GLY A 594 0.52 11.48 -39.78
CA GLY A 594 0.13 12.61 -40.61
C GLY A 594 -1.12 12.37 -41.45
N ALA A 595 -1.83 11.26 -41.25
CA ALA A 595 -3.07 10.97 -41.96
C ALA A 595 -4.24 11.76 -41.35
N ALA A 596 -5.14 12.28 -42.18
CA ALA A 596 -6.30 13.04 -41.72
C ALA A 596 -7.24 12.17 -40.87
N ILE A 597 -7.59 12.66 -39.69
CA ILE A 597 -8.63 12.10 -38.83
C ILE A 597 -9.97 12.65 -39.30
N ALA A 598 -10.87 11.78 -39.73
CA ALA A 598 -12.19 12.19 -40.19
C ALA A 598 -12.97 12.91 -39.08
N SER A 599 -13.58 14.06 -39.38
CA SER A 599 -14.39 14.83 -38.44
C SER A 599 -15.61 14.02 -37.99
N PRO A 600 -15.58 13.43 -36.78
CA PRO A 600 -16.47 12.32 -36.43
C PRO A 600 -17.88 12.79 -36.09
N THR A 601 -18.07 14.07 -35.77
CA THR A 601 -19.34 14.68 -35.36
C THR A 601 -19.96 15.58 -36.44
N ARG A 602 -19.31 15.74 -37.61
CA ARG A 602 -19.80 16.61 -38.70
C ARG A 602 -21.21 16.23 -39.18
N HIS A 603 -21.52 14.93 -39.18
CA HIS A 603 -22.86 14.42 -39.52
C HIS A 603 -23.96 14.86 -38.54
N GLN A 604 -23.60 15.39 -37.37
CA GLN A 604 -24.49 15.91 -36.33
C GLN A 604 -24.62 17.44 -36.39
N ASN A 605 -24.09 18.09 -37.43
CA ASN A 605 -23.95 19.56 -37.52
C ASN A 605 -23.14 20.15 -36.36
N VAL A 606 -22.18 19.38 -35.83
CA VAL A 606 -21.18 19.83 -34.85
C VAL A 606 -19.86 19.95 -35.59
N ALA A 607 -19.22 21.12 -35.52
CA ALA A 607 -17.96 21.41 -36.19
C ALA A 607 -16.94 21.93 -35.16
N GLY A 608 -15.68 21.53 -35.36
CA GLY A 608 -14.56 22.04 -34.58
C GLY A 608 -14.02 23.36 -35.11
N VAL A 609 -12.78 23.65 -34.73
CA VAL A 609 -11.98 24.75 -35.26
C VAL A 609 -10.62 24.24 -35.70
N THR A 610 -10.08 24.84 -36.76
CA THR A 610 -8.65 24.71 -37.06
C THR A 610 -7.83 25.54 -36.06
N LEU A 611 -6.52 25.28 -35.96
CA LEU A 611 -5.63 26.08 -35.11
C LEU A 611 -5.59 27.57 -35.51
N SER A 612 -5.66 27.85 -36.81
CA SER A 612 -5.67 29.22 -37.34
C SER A 612 -6.95 29.95 -36.95
N GLU A 613 -8.10 29.29 -37.09
CA GLU A 613 -9.39 29.87 -36.65
C GLU A 613 -9.45 30.07 -35.14
N LEU A 614 -8.92 29.11 -34.36
CA LEU A 614 -8.82 29.25 -32.91
C LEU A 614 -8.00 30.49 -32.52
N ALA A 615 -6.81 30.66 -33.12
CA ALA A 615 -5.94 31.81 -32.88
C ALA A 615 -6.68 33.13 -33.15
N ALA A 616 -7.25 33.26 -34.35
CA ALA A 616 -7.98 34.45 -34.76
C ALA A 616 -9.17 34.76 -33.83
N LYS A 617 -9.94 33.74 -33.44
CA LYS A 617 -11.09 33.91 -32.53
C LYS A 617 -10.68 34.38 -31.13
N LEU A 618 -9.59 33.83 -30.60
CA LEU A 618 -9.07 34.22 -29.28
C LEU A 618 -8.53 35.65 -29.30
N GLU A 619 -7.72 36.01 -30.29
CA GLU A 619 -7.17 37.36 -30.46
C GLU A 619 -8.27 38.40 -30.64
N MET A 620 -9.26 38.13 -31.51
CA MET A 620 -10.42 39.01 -31.72
C MET A 620 -11.25 39.23 -30.45
N SER A 621 -11.19 38.29 -29.51
CA SER A 621 -11.91 38.35 -28.23
C SER A 621 -11.05 38.92 -27.10
N GLY A 622 -9.81 39.34 -27.38
CA GLY A 622 -8.92 39.99 -26.41
C GLY A 622 -8.02 39.03 -25.61
N PHE A 623 -7.94 37.76 -25.99
CA PHE A 623 -6.98 36.82 -25.40
C PHE A 623 -5.63 36.90 -26.10
N ASP A 624 -4.56 36.80 -25.32
CA ASP A 624 -3.20 36.70 -25.84
C ASP A 624 -2.93 35.26 -26.30
N PHE A 625 -2.90 35.05 -27.62
CA PHE A 625 -2.64 33.75 -28.22
C PHE A 625 -1.14 33.41 -28.28
N ASP A 626 -0.25 34.41 -28.35
CA ASP A 626 1.20 34.19 -28.41
C ASP A 626 1.72 33.53 -27.14
N THR A 627 1.10 33.83 -25.99
CA THR A 627 1.42 33.19 -24.70
C THR A 627 0.45 32.06 -24.33
N ALA A 628 -0.53 31.75 -25.17
CA ALA A 628 -1.48 30.68 -24.91
C ALA A 628 -0.81 29.30 -25.01
N HIS A 629 -1.23 28.40 -24.12
CA HIS A 629 -0.85 27.00 -24.18
C HIS A 629 -1.95 26.18 -24.85
N VAL A 630 -1.64 25.60 -26.01
CA VAL A 630 -2.55 24.71 -26.75
C VAL A 630 -2.02 23.28 -26.75
N GLU A 631 -2.71 22.39 -26.05
CA GLU A 631 -2.44 20.95 -26.05
C GLU A 631 -3.34 20.25 -27.08
N LYS A 632 -2.75 19.45 -27.97
CA LYS A 632 -3.50 18.67 -28.95
C LYS A 632 -3.75 17.27 -28.40
N SER A 633 -5.01 16.84 -28.40
CA SER A 633 -5.39 15.47 -28.10
C SER A 633 -6.03 14.84 -29.33
N HIS A 634 -5.47 13.74 -29.81
CA HIS A 634 -6.04 12.96 -30.91
C HIS A 634 -7.30 12.18 -30.50
N CYS A 635 -7.56 12.06 -29.19
CA CYS A 635 -8.76 11.41 -28.66
C CYS A 635 -9.13 11.97 -27.28
N ALA A 636 -10.09 12.89 -27.25
CA ALA A 636 -10.69 13.42 -26.03
C ALA A 636 -11.80 12.51 -25.47
N PHE A 637 -12.52 11.83 -26.36
CA PHE A 637 -13.52 10.81 -26.07
C PHE A 637 -13.87 10.05 -27.35
N TYR A 638 -14.67 9.00 -27.22
CA TYR A 638 -15.20 8.23 -28.34
C TYR A 638 -16.66 8.53 -28.61
N THR A 639 -17.03 8.82 -29.86
CA THR A 639 -18.44 8.95 -30.26
C THR A 639 -18.90 7.71 -31.03
N PRO A 640 -20.15 7.24 -30.90
CA PRO A 640 -20.66 6.12 -31.69
C PRO A 640 -20.56 6.42 -33.19
N SER A 641 -20.18 5.40 -33.96
CA SER A 641 -20.09 5.53 -35.42
C SER A 641 -21.45 5.89 -36.04
N PRO A 642 -21.50 6.80 -37.03
CA PRO A 642 -22.73 7.11 -37.77
C PRO A 642 -23.32 5.88 -38.46
N ALA A 643 -22.51 4.85 -38.71
CA ALA A 643 -22.96 3.58 -39.31
C ALA A 643 -23.81 2.74 -38.36
N GLN A 644 -23.86 3.06 -37.06
CA GLN A 644 -24.62 2.36 -36.02
C GLN A 644 -24.30 0.85 -35.93
N ASP A 645 -23.08 0.46 -36.31
CA ASP A 645 -22.57 -0.92 -36.30
C ASP A 645 -21.98 -1.35 -34.94
N GLY A 646 -22.06 -0.45 -33.94
CA GLY A 646 -21.48 -0.64 -32.62
C GLY A 646 -20.02 -0.22 -32.49
N SER A 647 -19.39 0.25 -33.57
CA SER A 647 -18.07 0.86 -33.51
C SER A 647 -18.13 2.31 -32.99
N SER A 648 -16.97 2.87 -32.65
CA SER A 648 -16.83 4.25 -32.17
C SER A 648 -15.63 4.94 -32.80
N LEU A 649 -15.75 6.25 -33.00
CA LEU A 649 -14.72 7.11 -33.59
C LEU A 649 -14.10 8.01 -32.52
N PRO A 650 -12.77 8.18 -32.51
CA PRO A 650 -12.11 9.12 -31.60
C PRO A 650 -12.44 10.55 -31.99
N VAL A 651 -12.69 11.42 -31.00
CA VAL A 651 -12.95 12.85 -31.22
C VAL A 651 -11.72 13.65 -30.79
N PRO A 652 -10.99 14.28 -31.72
CA PRO A 652 -9.79 15.04 -31.40
C PRO A 652 -10.14 16.43 -30.88
N TYR A 653 -9.44 16.91 -29.85
CA TYR A 653 -9.64 18.22 -29.24
C TYR A 653 -8.33 19.03 -29.15
N LEU A 654 -8.50 20.35 -29.10
CA LEU A 654 -7.52 21.32 -28.64
C LEU A 654 -7.89 21.76 -27.22
N TYR A 655 -7.00 21.55 -26.26
CA TYR A 655 -7.16 22.08 -24.91
C TYR A 655 -6.33 23.35 -24.75
N VAL A 656 -6.99 24.45 -24.39
CA VAL A 656 -6.45 25.80 -24.43
C VAL A 656 -6.40 26.39 -23.04
N LYS A 657 -5.25 26.93 -22.66
CA LYS A 657 -5.12 27.91 -21.59
C LYS A 657 -4.64 29.22 -22.19
N ALA A 658 -5.49 30.24 -22.15
CA ALA A 658 -5.16 31.57 -22.66
C ALA A 658 -5.38 32.62 -21.57
N ARG A 659 -4.58 33.68 -21.56
CA ARG A 659 -4.77 34.82 -20.65
C ARG A 659 -5.43 35.96 -21.37
N LEU A 660 -6.24 36.73 -20.65
CA LEU A 660 -6.71 38.01 -21.16
C LEU A 660 -5.52 38.95 -21.37
N ALA A 661 -5.39 39.52 -22.55
CA ALA A 661 -4.32 40.47 -22.85
C ALA A 661 -4.43 41.67 -21.90
N SER A 662 -3.30 42.13 -21.37
CA SER A 662 -3.29 43.41 -20.66
C SER A 662 -3.71 44.51 -21.63
N ALA A 663 -4.64 45.38 -21.23
CA ALA A 663 -4.95 46.58 -22.01
C ALA A 663 -3.63 47.27 -22.39
N PRO A 664 -3.46 47.73 -23.65
CA PRO A 664 -2.26 48.45 -24.03
C PRO A 664 -2.07 49.60 -23.04
N ALA A 665 -0.87 49.72 -22.47
CA ALA A 665 -0.54 50.84 -21.60
C ALA A 665 -0.89 52.12 -22.36
N VAL A 666 -1.91 52.85 -21.90
CA VAL A 666 -2.23 54.16 -22.45
C VAL A 666 -0.99 55.00 -22.19
N ALA A 667 -0.24 55.30 -23.26
CA ALA A 667 0.87 56.24 -23.16
C ALA A 667 0.30 57.53 -22.53
N PRO A 668 0.95 58.09 -21.50
CA PRO A 668 0.46 59.31 -20.89
C PRO A 668 0.30 60.35 -22.01
N ALA A 669 -0.90 60.93 -22.11
CA ALA A 669 -1.14 62.02 -23.02
C ALA A 669 -0.14 63.13 -22.68
N ASP A 670 0.74 63.45 -23.64
CA ASP A 670 1.65 64.58 -23.52
C ASP A 670 0.81 65.84 -23.20
N VAL A 671 1.14 66.45 -22.06
CA VAL A 671 0.50 67.63 -21.47
C VAL A 671 0.71 68.87 -22.32
#